data_AF-A0A2U4C667-F1
#
_entry.id   AF-A0A2U4C667-F1
#
_cell.length_a   1.000
_cell.length_b   1.000
_cell.length_c   1.000
_cell.angle_alpha   90.00
_cell.angle_beta   90.00
_cell.angle_gamma   90.00
#
_symmetry.space_group_name_H-M   'P 1'
#
loop_
_entity.id
_entity.type
_entity.pdbx_description
1 polymer ?
#
loop_
_entity_poly.entity_id
_entity_poly.type
_entity_poly.pdbx_seq_one_letter_code
_entity_poly.pdbx_strand_id
1 'polypeptide(L)'
;MLQQVNGHSSGSDAHGGESLREDLQEFLGGEAPLHQLDDLTKVNPVTLETEFAKGTSASVLRCLQARYMADTFYTSAGCTLVALNPFKPIPQLYSPELMQEYHAAPQPQKLKPHIFTVGEQTYRNVKSLMEPVNQSIVVSGESGAGKTWTSRCLMKFYAVVAASPTSWENHKIAERIEQRILNSNPVMEAFGNACTLRNNNSSRFGKFIQLQLNRAQQMTGAAVQTYLLEKTRVACQASNERNFHIFYQICKGASADERLQWHLPEGAAFSWLPNPERTLEEDCFEVTREAMLHLGIDAPTQNNIFQALAGLLHLGNTRFADSGNEAQPCPLMDDAKCSVRTSASLLRLPEDPLLETLRIRTIRAGRQQQVFQKPCSRAECDTRRDCLAKLVYARLFDWLVSVINSSICADPGSWTTFIGLLDVYGFESFPTNSLEQLCINYANEKLQQHFVAHYLRAQQEEYTAEGLEWSTVSYQDNQTCLDLIEGSPVSICSLINEECRLNRPSSAAQLQTRIESTLAGSPCLGHDKLSREPSFIVVHYAGSVRYHTAGLVEKNKDPIPPELTRLLQQSQDPLLKVLFPADPEEKSQEEPSGQSRAPVLTVVSKFKASLEQLLQVLHSTTPHYIRCIKPNSQGQAQMFHQEEVLSQLEACGLVETIHISAAGFPIRVSHRNFLKRYELLRRLRPGAAPSPHGPPPDEGRSGWSPHSEQATLQALLQDILHTLPALAQAPAEAMPAPVHCGRTKVFMTDSTLELLERGRAQVLEQCARSIQGGWRRHWGRKQERQRRAAVLIQAAVRSWLTRKHIQRLHAAATVIKRAWQEWRIRMAFLASKELDGVEEQRSSQVTCSPSSSPLPQAQTRLLGAVTRFWPLGLVLANAAVGAHGFRRKLVVFACLPLPVGSPSSYTVQTAQEQAGVTSIRALPQGSIKFHCRKSPLRYADICPEPSPNSVTGFNQILLERHRLGHV
;
A
#
# COMPACT_ATOMS: atom_id res chain seq x y z
N MET A 1 80.98 7.87 8.41
CA MET A 1 81.85 7.35 9.49
C MET A 1 81.05 6.27 10.20
N LEU A 2 81.29 5.00 9.83
CA LEU A 2 81.97 3.98 10.65
C LEU A 2 81.20 3.69 11.95
N GLN A 3 80.35 2.67 11.94
CA GLN A 3 80.65 1.27 12.33
C GLN A 3 80.78 1.07 13.84
N GLN A 4 79.89 0.25 14.41
CA GLN A 4 80.33 -0.92 15.17
C GLN A 4 79.33 -2.07 15.02
N VAL A 5 79.90 -3.26 14.84
CA VAL A 5 79.31 -4.55 14.44
C VAL A 5 79.58 -5.55 15.57
N ASN A 6 78.64 -6.50 15.77
CA ASN A 6 78.82 -7.92 16.14
C ASN A 6 77.53 -8.39 16.87
N GLY A 7 76.87 -9.53 16.60
CA GLY A 7 77.06 -10.65 15.69
C GLY A 7 76.27 -11.87 16.23
N HIS A 8 75.63 -12.65 15.35
CA HIS A 8 75.13 -14.05 15.49
C HIS A 8 74.00 -14.33 16.52
N SER A 9 73.03 -15.24 16.37
CA SER A 9 72.62 -16.22 15.34
C SER A 9 71.20 -16.73 15.67
N SER A 10 70.51 -17.18 14.64
CA SER A 10 69.21 -17.89 14.56
C SER A 10 68.92 -19.00 15.60
N GLY A 11 67.65 -19.10 16.01
CA GLY A 11 67.03 -20.28 16.65
C GLY A 11 65.50 -20.17 16.73
N SER A 12 64.83 -21.14 16.11
CA SER A 12 63.40 -21.42 15.90
C SER A 12 62.36 -20.99 16.96
N ASP A 13 61.23 -20.46 16.48
CA ASP A 13 59.86 -20.82 16.93
C ASP A 13 58.87 -20.54 15.80
N ALA A 14 58.88 -21.42 14.79
CA ALA A 14 57.93 -21.45 13.70
C ALA A 14 56.98 -22.63 13.90
N HIS A 15 56.03 -22.53 14.84
CA HIS A 15 54.89 -23.47 14.94
C HIS A 15 53.59 -22.84 15.49
N GLY A 16 53.46 -21.50 15.48
CA GLY A 16 52.23 -20.81 15.91
C GLY A 16 51.38 -20.18 14.79
N GLY A 17 51.88 -20.19 13.55
CA GLY A 17 51.26 -19.44 12.43
C GLY A 17 50.41 -20.26 11.46
N GLU A 18 50.55 -21.59 11.45
CA GLU A 18 49.81 -22.46 10.53
C GLU A 18 48.46 -22.90 11.10
N SER A 19 48.34 -23.16 12.42
CA SER A 19 47.03 -23.51 13.02
C SER A 19 46.00 -22.38 12.87
N LEU A 20 46.37 -21.12 13.14
CA LEU A 20 45.44 -20.00 12.97
C LEU A 20 44.99 -19.78 11.52
N ARG A 21 45.84 -20.14 10.56
CA ARG A 21 45.51 -20.01 9.13
C ARG A 21 44.67 -21.18 8.65
N GLU A 22 44.94 -22.39 9.14
CA GLU A 22 44.14 -23.59 8.87
C GLU A 22 42.78 -23.54 9.59
N ASP A 23 42.71 -23.04 10.83
CA ASP A 23 41.47 -22.79 11.58
C ASP A 23 40.62 -21.70 10.91
N LEU A 24 41.25 -20.66 10.35
CA LEU A 24 40.57 -19.66 9.51
C LEU A 24 40.12 -20.24 8.18
N GLN A 25 40.87 -21.15 7.57
CA GLN A 25 40.52 -21.76 6.29
C GLN A 25 39.46 -22.87 6.45
N GLU A 26 39.36 -23.48 7.64
CA GLU A 26 38.30 -24.40 8.03
C GLU A 26 37.02 -23.63 8.41
N PHE A 27 37.12 -22.42 8.98
CA PHE A 27 35.99 -21.49 9.15
C PHE A 27 35.52 -20.86 7.82
N LEU A 28 36.44 -20.58 6.89
CA LEU A 28 36.16 -20.08 5.53
C LEU A 28 35.84 -21.19 4.53
N GLY A 29 35.95 -22.47 4.93
CA GLY A 29 35.74 -23.66 4.11
C GLY A 29 34.28 -23.96 3.79
N GLY A 30 33.35 -23.16 4.32
CA GLY A 30 31.98 -23.12 3.88
C GLY A 30 31.54 -21.67 3.78
N GLU A 31 31.48 -21.13 2.55
CA GLU A 31 30.44 -20.15 2.26
C GLU A 31 29.09 -20.86 2.52
N ALA A 32 28.66 -20.94 3.78
CA ALA A 32 27.24 -20.92 4.08
C ALA A 32 26.73 -19.74 3.26
N PRO A 33 25.80 -19.94 2.32
CA PRO A 33 25.55 -18.95 1.29
C PRO A 33 24.98 -17.70 1.96
N LEU A 34 25.84 -16.74 2.31
CA LEU A 34 25.46 -15.50 3.01
C LEU A 34 24.38 -14.76 2.20
N HIS A 35 24.41 -14.93 0.88
CA HIS A 35 23.39 -14.44 -0.03
C HIS A 35 21.98 -15.05 0.20
N GLN A 36 21.85 -16.19 0.87
CA GLN A 36 20.57 -16.84 1.24
C GLN A 36 20.05 -16.41 2.61
N LEU A 37 20.81 -15.65 3.39
CA LEU A 37 20.35 -15.11 4.68
C LEU A 37 19.38 -13.96 4.45
N ASP A 38 18.10 -14.27 4.54
CA ASP A 38 17.01 -13.32 4.36
C ASP A 38 16.79 -12.38 5.56
N ASP A 39 17.37 -12.71 6.71
CA ASP A 39 17.24 -11.95 7.95
C ASP A 39 18.60 -11.76 8.62
N LEU A 40 19.00 -10.49 8.75
CA LEU A 40 20.28 -10.09 9.34
C LEU A 40 20.39 -10.43 10.83
N THR A 41 19.28 -10.67 11.54
CA THR A 41 19.31 -11.12 12.94
C THR A 41 19.90 -12.52 13.09
N LYS A 42 19.96 -13.30 12.01
CA LYS A 42 20.50 -14.66 11.97
C LYS A 42 21.99 -14.70 11.62
N VAL A 43 22.60 -13.55 11.33
CA VAL A 43 24.03 -13.45 11.06
C VAL A 43 24.76 -13.60 12.40
N ASN A 44 25.43 -14.74 12.60
CA ASN A 44 26.08 -15.07 13.87
C ASN A 44 27.09 -13.98 14.28
N PRO A 45 27.05 -13.44 15.52
CA PRO A 45 28.01 -12.45 16.02
C PRO A 45 29.37 -13.06 16.44
N VAL A 46 29.60 -14.34 16.18
CA VAL A 46 30.77 -15.06 16.73
C VAL A 46 32.04 -14.73 15.94
N THR A 47 32.83 -13.76 16.42
CA THR A 47 34.26 -13.98 16.70
C THR A 47 34.87 -12.83 17.51
N LEU A 48 35.40 -13.23 18.68
CA LEU A 48 36.44 -12.63 19.52
C LEU A 48 36.10 -11.34 20.30
N GLU A 49 35.94 -11.57 21.61
CA GLU A 49 35.94 -10.59 22.68
C GLU A 49 37.19 -9.69 22.61
N THR A 50 37.05 -8.50 22.02
CA THR A 50 37.71 -7.23 22.42
C THR A 50 37.38 -6.04 21.48
N GLU A 51 36.69 -6.25 20.34
CA GLU A 51 36.15 -5.16 19.49
C GLU A 51 34.67 -5.43 19.07
N PHE A 52 33.80 -5.60 20.07
CA PHE A 52 32.40 -6.06 19.93
C PHE A 52 31.51 -5.30 18.92
N ALA A 53 31.74 -4.00 18.67
CA ALA A 53 30.93 -3.23 17.70
C ALA A 53 31.41 -3.37 16.24
N LYS A 54 32.73 -3.56 16.01
CA LYS A 54 33.28 -3.64 14.65
C LYS A 54 33.03 -5.00 13.99
N GLY A 55 33.00 -6.08 14.77
CA GLY A 55 32.79 -7.44 14.26
C GLY A 55 31.42 -7.67 13.63
N THR A 56 30.35 -7.20 14.28
CA THR A 56 28.96 -7.33 13.79
C THR A 56 28.69 -6.47 12.56
N SER A 57 29.20 -5.23 12.53
CA SER A 57 29.10 -4.38 11.34
C SER A 57 29.78 -5.01 10.13
N ALA A 58 30.93 -5.68 10.32
CA ALA A 58 31.64 -6.37 9.25
C ALA A 58 30.87 -7.59 8.70
N SER A 59 30.21 -8.38 9.54
CA SER A 59 29.43 -9.55 9.09
C SER A 59 28.15 -9.14 8.36
N VAL A 60 27.43 -8.13 8.87
CA VAL A 60 26.27 -7.53 8.20
C VAL A 60 26.65 -6.96 6.83
N LEU A 61 27.76 -6.20 6.77
CA LEU A 61 28.25 -5.62 5.52
C LEU A 61 28.58 -6.69 4.47
N ARG A 62 29.28 -7.77 4.86
CA ARG A 62 29.58 -8.90 3.96
C ARG A 62 28.32 -9.61 3.49
N CYS A 63 27.33 -9.81 4.36
CA CYS A 63 26.05 -10.40 3.99
C CYS A 63 25.31 -9.56 2.95
N LEU A 64 25.21 -8.24 3.18
CA LEU A 64 24.58 -7.32 2.21
C LEU A 64 25.34 -7.27 0.89
N GLN A 65 26.67 -7.30 0.91
CA GLN A 65 27.49 -7.36 -0.29
C GLN A 65 27.25 -8.65 -1.09
N ALA A 66 27.26 -9.81 -0.42
CA ALA A 66 27.01 -11.09 -1.06
C ALA A 66 25.59 -11.16 -1.69
N ARG A 67 24.57 -10.65 -0.98
CA ARG A 67 23.20 -10.53 -1.49
C ARG A 67 23.10 -9.60 -2.70
N TYR A 68 23.75 -8.44 -2.64
CA TYR A 68 23.80 -7.48 -3.74
C TYR A 68 24.42 -8.07 -5.00
N MET A 69 25.54 -8.80 -4.85
CA MET A 69 26.21 -9.51 -5.97
C MET A 69 25.36 -10.66 -6.53
N ALA A 70 24.46 -11.23 -5.73
CA ALA A 70 23.50 -12.25 -6.14
C ALA A 70 22.14 -11.68 -6.61
N ASP A 71 22.08 -10.38 -6.94
CA ASP A 71 20.87 -9.67 -7.37
C ASP A 71 19.68 -9.78 -6.37
N THR A 72 20.00 -9.80 -5.08
CA THR A 72 19.03 -9.78 -3.98
C THR A 72 19.16 -8.49 -3.19
N PHE A 73 18.18 -7.59 -3.33
CA PHE A 73 18.28 -6.19 -2.89
C PHE A 73 17.53 -5.87 -1.60
N TYR A 74 16.70 -6.80 -1.12
CA TYR A 74 15.89 -6.64 0.08
C TYR A 74 16.31 -7.64 1.14
N THR A 75 16.48 -7.18 2.37
CA THR A 75 16.87 -8.02 3.50
C THR A 75 16.16 -7.56 4.76
N SER A 76 15.61 -8.50 5.53
CA SER A 76 15.02 -8.17 6.83
C SER A 76 16.12 -7.87 7.85
N ALA A 77 15.87 -6.91 8.72
CA ALA A 77 16.76 -6.48 9.80
C ALA A 77 15.92 -6.27 11.08
N GLY A 78 15.44 -7.38 11.65
CA GLY A 78 14.53 -7.32 12.78
C GLY A 78 13.19 -6.66 12.41
N CYS A 79 12.85 -5.56 13.08
CA CYS A 79 11.63 -4.79 12.81
C CYS A 79 11.70 -3.88 11.56
N THR A 80 12.83 -3.87 10.85
CA THR A 80 13.10 -2.98 9.73
C THR A 80 13.40 -3.77 8.46
N LEU A 81 13.05 -3.22 7.29
CA LEU A 81 13.48 -3.74 5.99
C LEU A 81 14.63 -2.90 5.44
N VAL A 82 15.73 -3.54 5.04
CA VAL A 82 16.86 -2.91 4.34
C VAL A 82 16.67 -3.07 2.83
N ALA A 83 16.75 -1.96 2.09
CA ALA A 83 16.58 -1.90 0.65
C ALA A 83 17.83 -1.29 -0.01
N LEU A 84 18.58 -2.09 -0.77
CA LEU A 84 19.75 -1.60 -1.52
C LEU A 84 19.33 -1.15 -2.92
N ASN A 85 19.75 0.05 -3.33
CA ASN A 85 19.44 0.55 -4.67
C ASN A 85 20.19 -0.28 -5.74
N PRO A 86 19.51 -0.99 -6.66
CA PRO A 86 20.19 -1.78 -7.68
C PRO A 86 20.87 -0.92 -8.77
N PHE A 87 20.47 0.34 -8.93
CA PHE A 87 20.83 1.21 -10.06
C PHE A 87 20.59 0.60 -11.46
N LYS A 88 19.74 -0.43 -11.53
CA LYS A 88 19.28 -1.07 -12.77
C LYS A 88 17.80 -1.43 -12.70
N PRO A 89 17.07 -1.42 -13.82
CA PRO A 89 15.69 -1.85 -13.85
C PRO A 89 15.59 -3.36 -13.62
N ILE A 90 14.70 -3.78 -12.72
CA ILE A 90 14.43 -5.19 -12.43
C ILE A 90 12.92 -5.41 -12.46
N PRO A 91 12.30 -5.52 -13.66
CA PRO A 91 10.84 -5.50 -13.79
C PRO A 91 10.13 -6.62 -13.02
N GLN A 92 10.76 -7.80 -12.94
CA GLN A 92 10.21 -8.96 -12.25
C GLN A 92 10.05 -8.74 -10.74
N LEU A 93 10.81 -7.82 -10.15
CA LEU A 93 10.77 -7.51 -8.71
C LEU A 93 9.53 -6.70 -8.32
N TYR A 94 8.83 -6.09 -9.28
CA TYR A 94 7.67 -5.22 -9.03
C TYR A 94 6.47 -5.58 -9.92
N SER A 95 6.38 -6.84 -10.33
CA SER A 95 5.30 -7.30 -11.20
C SER A 95 3.97 -7.40 -10.43
N PRO A 96 2.82 -7.15 -11.08
CA PRO A 96 1.50 -7.34 -10.46
C PRO A 96 1.28 -8.78 -9.96
N GLU A 97 1.86 -9.77 -10.64
CA GLU A 97 1.78 -11.18 -10.24
C GLU A 97 2.47 -11.39 -8.90
N LEU A 98 3.65 -10.79 -8.69
CA LEU A 98 4.36 -10.86 -7.42
C LEU A 98 3.57 -10.14 -6.31
N MET A 99 2.98 -8.98 -6.61
CA MET A 99 2.11 -8.28 -5.63
C MET A 99 0.94 -9.16 -5.17
N GLN A 100 0.29 -9.87 -6.10
CA GLN A 100 -0.78 -10.82 -5.80
C GLN A 100 -0.28 -12.04 -5.01
N GLU A 101 0.93 -12.53 -5.31
CA GLU A 101 1.56 -13.63 -4.55
C GLU A 101 1.73 -13.26 -3.07
N TYR A 102 2.32 -12.09 -2.77
CA TYR A 102 2.47 -11.62 -1.39
C TYR A 102 1.11 -11.39 -0.71
N HIS A 103 0.13 -10.87 -1.43
CA HIS A 103 -1.22 -10.65 -0.90
C HIS A 103 -1.94 -11.95 -0.55
N ALA A 104 -1.88 -12.95 -1.45
CA ALA A 104 -2.55 -14.24 -1.29
C ALA A 104 -1.85 -15.16 -0.27
N ALA A 105 -0.56 -14.95 0.00
CA ALA A 105 0.21 -15.78 0.90
C ALA A 105 -0.35 -15.70 2.34
N PRO A 106 -0.71 -16.82 2.99
CA PRO A 106 -1.22 -16.79 4.36
C PRO A 106 -0.18 -16.26 5.36
N GLN A 107 1.11 -16.51 5.10
CA GLN A 107 2.25 -16.07 5.90
C GLN A 107 3.28 -15.33 5.02
N PRO A 108 3.07 -14.04 4.70
CA PRO A 108 3.95 -13.29 3.80
C PRO A 108 5.37 -13.15 4.36
N GLN A 109 5.54 -13.17 5.69
CA GLN A 109 6.85 -13.18 6.36
C GLN A 109 7.73 -14.39 6.02
N LYS A 110 7.15 -15.47 5.47
CA LYS A 110 7.89 -16.66 5.02
C LYS A 110 8.38 -16.57 3.57
N LEU A 111 7.84 -15.63 2.80
CA LEU A 111 8.37 -15.32 1.49
C LEU A 111 9.69 -14.59 1.64
N LYS A 112 10.41 -14.42 0.53
CA LYS A 112 11.64 -13.64 0.53
C LYS A 112 11.36 -12.22 1.05
N PRO A 113 12.32 -11.56 1.72
CA PRO A 113 12.16 -10.18 2.14
C PRO A 113 11.83 -9.29 0.95
N HIS A 114 10.80 -8.46 1.10
CA HIS A 114 10.39 -7.52 0.06
C HIS A 114 9.62 -6.36 0.68
N ILE A 115 9.55 -5.24 -0.04
CA ILE A 115 8.71 -4.09 0.35
C ILE A 115 7.22 -4.47 0.43
N PHE A 116 6.80 -5.50 -0.31
CA PHE A 116 5.43 -6.01 -0.29
C PHE A 116 5.13 -6.79 0.99
N THR A 117 6.13 -7.33 1.69
CA THR A 117 5.94 -7.90 3.03
C THR A 117 5.50 -6.81 4.00
N VAL A 118 6.17 -5.65 3.99
CA VAL A 118 5.80 -4.49 4.80
C VAL A 118 4.42 -3.96 4.40
N GLY A 119 4.18 -3.81 3.08
CA GLY A 119 2.89 -3.34 2.55
C GLY A 119 1.71 -4.27 2.88
N GLU A 120 1.90 -5.58 2.83
CA GLU A 120 0.86 -6.54 3.20
C GLU A 120 0.63 -6.54 4.72
N GLN A 121 1.70 -6.41 5.51
CA GLN A 121 1.60 -6.36 6.97
C GLN A 121 0.79 -5.15 7.43
N THR A 122 1.06 -3.95 6.92
CA THR A 122 0.28 -2.74 7.22
C THR A 122 -1.17 -2.89 6.76
N TYR A 123 -1.42 -3.38 5.56
CA TYR A 123 -2.78 -3.57 5.06
C TYR A 123 -3.58 -4.56 5.91
N ARG A 124 -2.97 -5.66 6.35
CA ARG A 124 -3.59 -6.62 7.27
C ARG A 124 -3.88 -6.03 8.64
N ASN A 125 -3.01 -5.19 9.18
CA ASN A 125 -3.22 -4.50 10.45
C ASN A 125 -4.45 -3.59 10.39
N VAL A 126 -4.60 -2.83 9.31
CA VAL A 126 -5.80 -2.01 9.10
C VAL A 126 -7.04 -2.92 9.00
N LYS A 127 -6.96 -4.03 8.24
CA LYS A 127 -8.07 -4.97 8.04
C LYS A 127 -8.48 -5.72 9.30
N SER A 128 -7.54 -6.01 10.20
CA SER A 128 -7.82 -6.65 11.48
C SER A 128 -8.41 -5.69 12.51
N LEU A 129 -8.43 -4.37 12.21
CA LEU A 129 -8.84 -3.31 13.12
C LEU A 129 -8.10 -3.37 14.47
N MET A 130 -6.83 -3.76 14.44
CA MET A 130 -5.96 -3.75 15.61
C MET A 130 -5.57 -2.31 15.94
N GLU A 131 -5.84 -1.85 17.16
CA GLU A 131 -5.45 -0.51 17.60
C GLU A 131 -3.92 -0.42 17.86
N PRO A 132 -3.24 0.67 17.45
CA PRO A 132 -3.74 1.78 16.61
C PRO A 132 -4.05 1.32 15.17
N VAL A 133 -5.27 1.62 14.70
CA VAL A 133 -5.79 1.09 13.42
C VAL A 133 -5.04 1.70 12.23
N ASN A 134 -4.68 2.98 12.31
CA ASN A 134 -3.92 3.65 11.26
C ASN A 134 -2.45 3.19 11.27
N GLN A 135 -1.86 3.09 10.09
CA GLN A 135 -0.48 2.63 9.92
C GLN A 135 0.35 3.73 9.28
N SER A 136 1.66 3.72 9.50
CA SER A 136 2.59 4.55 8.76
C SER A 136 3.83 3.76 8.35
N ILE A 137 4.40 4.09 7.19
CA ILE A 137 5.67 3.55 6.70
C ILE A 137 6.63 4.72 6.54
N VAL A 138 7.72 4.70 7.30
CA VAL A 138 8.80 5.69 7.24
C VAL A 138 9.88 5.15 6.31
N VAL A 139 10.04 5.77 5.15
CA VAL A 139 11.09 5.44 4.17
C VAL A 139 12.22 6.44 4.34
N SER A 140 13.39 5.96 4.74
CA SER A 140 14.54 6.82 5.05
C SER A 140 15.82 6.30 4.41
N GLY A 141 16.84 7.16 4.32
CA GLY A 141 18.11 6.86 3.65
C GLY A 141 18.69 8.11 3.02
N GLU A 142 19.95 8.04 2.59
CA GLU A 142 20.63 9.16 1.94
C GLU A 142 19.98 9.58 0.61
N SER A 143 20.36 10.75 0.10
CA SER A 143 19.90 11.21 -1.20
C SER A 143 20.35 10.25 -2.32
N GLY A 144 19.42 9.87 -3.20
CA GLY A 144 19.67 8.86 -4.25
C GLY A 144 19.60 7.40 -3.81
N ALA A 145 19.30 7.10 -2.53
CA ALA A 145 19.20 5.72 -2.04
C ALA A 145 17.93 4.96 -2.53
N GLY A 146 16.98 5.63 -3.19
CA GLY A 146 15.77 4.99 -3.73
C GLY A 146 14.50 5.11 -2.88
N LYS A 147 14.43 6.12 -1.99
CA LYS A 147 13.25 6.38 -1.12
C LYS A 147 11.97 6.60 -1.92
N THR A 148 11.98 7.55 -2.85
CA THR A 148 10.82 7.89 -3.69
C THR A 148 10.38 6.73 -4.58
N TRP A 149 11.33 5.94 -5.09
CA TRP A 149 11.02 4.71 -5.84
C TRP A 149 10.31 3.68 -4.95
N THR A 150 10.80 3.47 -3.74
CA THR A 150 10.19 2.57 -2.75
C THR A 150 8.76 2.99 -2.42
N SER A 151 8.52 4.27 -2.15
CA SER A 151 7.18 4.84 -1.92
C SER A 151 6.26 4.62 -3.11
N ARG A 152 6.75 4.81 -4.35
CA ARG A 152 6.01 4.53 -5.58
C ARG A 152 5.59 3.06 -5.70
N CYS A 153 6.50 2.13 -5.42
CA CYS A 153 6.19 0.70 -5.49
C CYS A 153 5.17 0.28 -4.43
N LEU A 154 5.22 0.86 -3.22
CA LEU A 154 4.21 0.64 -2.18
C LEU A 154 2.83 1.17 -2.59
N MET A 155 2.75 2.36 -3.18
CA MET A 155 1.48 2.89 -3.69
C MET A 155 0.86 1.96 -4.75
N LYS A 156 1.68 1.48 -5.69
CA LYS A 156 1.23 0.52 -6.70
C LYS A 156 0.75 -0.79 -6.08
N PHE A 157 1.44 -1.29 -5.06
CA PHE A 157 1.00 -2.46 -4.29
C PHE A 157 -0.40 -2.23 -3.69
N TYR A 158 -0.63 -1.11 -2.99
CA TYR A 158 -1.95 -0.81 -2.42
C TYR A 158 -3.03 -0.61 -3.46
N ALA A 159 -2.72 -0.02 -4.62
CA ALA A 159 -3.68 0.10 -5.71
C ALA A 159 -4.18 -1.27 -6.21
N VAL A 160 -3.30 -2.28 -6.18
CA VAL A 160 -3.64 -3.66 -6.55
C VAL A 160 -4.42 -4.37 -5.44
N VAL A 161 -4.02 -4.26 -4.17
CA VAL A 161 -4.60 -5.06 -3.07
C VAL A 161 -5.79 -4.43 -2.34
N ALA A 162 -5.92 -3.09 -2.40
CA ALA A 162 -7.04 -2.36 -1.82
C ALA A 162 -8.16 -2.08 -2.84
N ALA A 163 -8.13 -2.76 -3.99
CA ALA A 163 -9.22 -2.76 -4.97
C ALA A 163 -10.28 -3.82 -4.62
N SER A 164 -11.55 -3.56 -4.98
CA SER A 164 -12.61 -4.54 -4.79
C SER A 164 -12.47 -5.71 -5.79
N PRO A 165 -12.46 -6.98 -5.35
CA PRO A 165 -12.41 -8.12 -6.28
C PRO A 165 -13.73 -8.34 -7.04
N THR A 166 -14.84 -7.72 -6.60
CA THR A 166 -16.19 -7.91 -7.17
C THR A 166 -16.68 -6.72 -8.02
N SER A 167 -16.00 -5.57 -7.96
CA SER A 167 -16.39 -4.36 -8.72
C SER A 167 -15.22 -3.83 -9.53
N TRP A 168 -15.35 -3.90 -10.86
CA TRP A 168 -14.41 -3.31 -11.81
C TRP A 168 -14.28 -1.78 -11.65
N GLU A 169 -15.32 -1.11 -11.16
CA GLU A 169 -15.31 0.35 -10.95
C GLU A 169 -14.36 0.75 -9.82
N ASN A 170 -14.30 0.00 -8.71
CA ASN A 170 -13.43 0.33 -7.58
C ASN A 170 -11.95 0.08 -7.90
N HIS A 171 -11.64 -0.89 -8.77
CA HIS A 171 -10.27 -1.10 -9.24
C HIS A 171 -9.78 0.11 -10.04
N LYS A 172 -10.62 0.66 -10.93
CA LYS A 172 -10.32 1.89 -11.66
C LYS A 172 -10.14 3.10 -10.74
N ILE A 173 -10.86 3.17 -9.62
CA ILE A 173 -10.70 4.27 -8.65
C ILE A 173 -9.31 4.20 -8.01
N ALA A 174 -8.91 3.03 -7.50
CA ALA A 174 -7.60 2.85 -6.87
C ALA A 174 -6.44 3.11 -7.86
N GLU A 175 -6.54 2.57 -9.08
CA GLU A 175 -5.57 2.82 -10.15
C GLU A 175 -5.54 4.30 -10.55
N ARG A 176 -6.70 4.97 -10.64
CA ARG A 176 -6.77 6.41 -10.93
C ARG A 176 -6.12 7.25 -9.84
N ILE A 177 -6.31 6.91 -8.56
CA ILE A 177 -5.68 7.60 -7.43
C ILE A 177 -4.16 7.42 -7.50
N GLU A 178 -3.70 6.18 -7.69
CA GLU A 178 -2.27 5.88 -7.83
C GLU A 178 -1.66 6.63 -9.02
N GLN A 179 -2.27 6.55 -10.21
CA GLN A 179 -1.82 7.28 -11.39
C GLN A 179 -1.84 8.80 -11.17
N ARG A 180 -2.84 9.37 -10.49
CA ARG A 180 -2.87 10.81 -10.17
C ARG A 180 -1.73 11.22 -9.25
N ILE A 181 -1.44 10.44 -8.21
CA ILE A 181 -0.29 10.70 -7.33
C ILE A 181 1.01 10.60 -8.12
N LEU A 182 1.17 9.57 -8.97
CA LEU A 182 2.38 9.42 -9.79
C LEU A 182 2.53 10.53 -10.85
N ASN A 183 1.44 10.93 -11.49
CA ASN A 183 1.41 12.02 -12.45
C ASN A 183 1.64 13.39 -11.78
N SER A 184 1.44 13.49 -10.46
CA SER A 184 1.79 14.70 -9.71
C SER A 184 3.29 14.82 -9.40
N ASN A 185 4.05 13.72 -9.47
CA ASN A 185 5.47 13.75 -9.13
C ASN A 185 6.29 14.69 -10.03
N PRO A 186 6.17 14.69 -11.38
CA PRO A 186 6.92 15.64 -12.21
C PRO A 186 6.70 17.10 -11.81
N VAL A 187 5.49 17.48 -11.41
CA VAL A 187 5.19 18.84 -10.92
C VAL A 187 5.87 19.07 -9.56
N MET A 188 5.72 18.16 -8.61
CA MET A 188 6.38 18.31 -7.30
C MET A 188 7.91 18.29 -7.41
N GLU A 189 8.49 17.52 -8.31
CA GLU A 189 9.93 17.46 -8.56
C GLU A 189 10.40 18.74 -9.26
N ALA A 190 9.67 19.24 -10.27
CA ALA A 190 10.02 20.49 -10.94
C ALA A 190 10.07 21.68 -9.97
N PHE A 191 9.11 21.76 -9.04
CA PHE A 191 8.96 22.89 -8.10
C PHE A 191 9.59 22.66 -6.72
N GLY A 192 9.99 21.43 -6.40
CA GLY A 192 10.44 21.05 -5.05
C GLY A 192 11.80 20.34 -5.02
N ASN A 193 12.34 19.95 -6.17
CA ASN A 193 13.66 19.34 -6.25
C ASN A 193 14.68 20.26 -6.93
N ALA A 194 15.95 20.04 -6.58
CA ALA A 194 17.06 20.78 -7.15
C ALA A 194 18.31 19.90 -7.27
N CYS A 195 19.25 20.34 -8.12
CA CYS A 195 20.56 19.74 -8.22
C CYS A 195 21.47 20.25 -7.10
N THR A 196 21.97 19.30 -6.30
CA THR A 196 22.94 19.48 -5.22
C THR A 196 24.28 18.84 -5.59
N LEU A 197 25.29 19.00 -4.76
CA LEU A 197 26.60 18.34 -4.96
C LEU A 197 26.52 16.80 -4.97
N ARG A 198 25.53 16.19 -4.31
CA ARG A 198 25.43 14.73 -4.13
C ARG A 198 24.36 14.06 -5.01
N ASN A 199 23.35 14.81 -5.43
CA ASN A 199 22.22 14.30 -6.22
C ASN A 199 21.69 15.39 -7.16
N ASN A 200 21.48 15.03 -8.43
CA ASN A 200 20.95 15.89 -9.48
C ASN A 200 19.46 16.21 -9.30
N ASN A 201 18.69 15.32 -8.65
CA ASN A 201 17.27 15.46 -8.40
C ASN A 201 16.96 15.26 -6.90
N SER A 202 17.52 16.13 -6.05
CA SER A 202 17.38 16.02 -4.59
C SER A 202 16.10 16.72 -4.13
N SER A 203 15.23 16.01 -3.41
CA SER A 203 14.03 16.61 -2.81
C SER A 203 14.40 17.62 -1.73
N ARG A 204 13.87 18.84 -1.86
CA ARG A 204 14.10 19.97 -0.93
C ARG A 204 12.84 20.30 -0.11
N PHE A 205 11.99 19.29 0.06
CA PHE A 205 10.81 19.27 0.92
C PHE A 205 10.55 17.82 1.37
N GLY A 206 9.89 17.64 2.51
CA GLY A 206 9.37 16.35 2.97
C GLY A 206 7.94 16.12 2.48
N LYS A 207 7.62 14.87 2.16
CA LYS A 207 6.31 14.47 1.61
C LYS A 207 5.71 13.35 2.44
N PHE A 208 4.50 13.58 2.95
CA PHE A 208 3.69 12.55 3.59
C PHE A 208 2.46 12.27 2.73
N ILE A 209 2.31 11.03 2.27
CA ILE A 209 1.18 10.58 1.45
C ILE A 209 0.28 9.73 2.33
N GLN A 210 -0.92 10.21 2.59
CA GLN A 210 -1.96 9.50 3.32
C GLN A 210 -2.87 8.77 2.33
N LEU A 211 -2.85 7.43 2.32
CA LEU A 211 -3.78 6.61 1.55
C LEU A 211 -5.04 6.33 2.38
N GLN A 212 -6.20 6.79 1.91
CA GLN A 212 -7.47 6.76 2.65
C GLN A 212 -8.29 5.51 2.30
N LEU A 213 -8.73 4.79 3.32
CA LEU A 213 -9.42 3.51 3.22
C LEU A 213 -10.81 3.60 3.88
N ASN A 214 -11.82 3.03 3.22
CA ASN A 214 -13.18 2.94 3.77
C ASN A 214 -13.33 1.76 4.75
N ARG A 215 -14.55 1.59 5.30
CA ARG A 215 -14.87 0.49 6.22
C ARG A 215 -14.67 -0.91 5.63
N ALA A 216 -14.76 -1.04 4.31
CA ALA A 216 -14.50 -2.27 3.58
C ALA A 216 -13.00 -2.45 3.25
N GLN A 217 -12.13 -1.56 3.73
CA GLN A 217 -10.69 -1.51 3.48
C GLN A 217 -10.33 -1.34 2.01
N GLN A 218 -11.18 -0.62 1.28
CA GLN A 218 -10.94 -0.26 -0.11
C GLN A 218 -10.41 1.17 -0.19
N MET A 219 -9.49 1.41 -1.12
CA MET A 219 -8.92 2.74 -1.34
C MET A 219 -9.98 3.66 -1.92
N THR A 220 -10.28 4.75 -1.22
CA THR A 220 -11.28 5.76 -1.64
C THR A 220 -10.66 7.09 -2.03
N GLY A 221 -9.49 7.42 -1.49
CA GLY A 221 -8.78 8.66 -1.80
C GLY A 221 -7.37 8.67 -1.26
N ALA A 222 -6.70 9.80 -1.43
CA ALA A 222 -5.40 10.06 -0.83
C ALA A 222 -5.22 11.56 -0.52
N ALA A 223 -4.29 11.89 0.36
CA ALA A 223 -3.88 13.26 0.60
C ALA A 223 -2.35 13.35 0.65
N VAL A 224 -1.80 14.38 0.02
CA VAL A 224 -0.38 14.73 0.06
C VAL A 224 -0.20 15.92 0.99
N GLN A 225 0.59 15.75 2.04
CA GLN A 225 1.03 16.82 2.92
C GLN A 225 2.50 17.07 2.66
N THR A 226 2.84 18.32 2.37
CA THR A 226 4.23 18.75 2.20
C THR A 226 4.69 19.45 3.46
N TYR A 227 5.96 19.23 3.76
CA TYR A 227 6.62 19.78 4.93
C TYR A 227 7.94 20.39 4.46
N LEU A 228 8.29 21.57 4.98
CA LEU A 228 9.69 22.02 4.98
C LEU A 228 10.30 22.31 3.59
N LEU A 229 9.60 23.07 2.73
CA LEU A 229 10.19 23.57 1.48
C LEU A 229 11.37 24.52 1.76
N GLU A 230 12.53 24.25 1.16
CA GLU A 230 13.72 25.11 1.20
C GLU A 230 13.54 26.38 0.35
N LYS A 231 12.58 27.24 0.70
CA LYS A 231 12.24 28.44 -0.08
C LYS A 231 13.41 29.41 -0.25
N THR A 232 14.41 29.40 0.64
CA THR A 232 15.60 30.25 0.51
C THR A 232 16.37 29.97 -0.78
N ARG A 233 16.29 28.73 -1.30
CA ARG A 233 16.88 28.31 -2.58
C ARG A 233 16.43 29.14 -3.77
N VAL A 234 15.24 29.75 -3.72
CA VAL A 234 14.75 30.61 -4.81
C VAL A 234 15.70 31.77 -5.09
N ALA A 235 16.30 32.36 -4.04
CA ALA A 235 17.13 33.55 -4.15
C ALA A 235 18.63 33.30 -3.86
N CYS A 236 18.98 32.15 -3.26
CA CYS A 236 20.34 31.84 -2.85
C CYS A 236 20.64 30.35 -3.01
N GLN A 237 21.69 30.02 -3.77
CA GLN A 237 22.15 28.65 -4.00
C GLN A 237 23.63 28.53 -3.61
N ALA A 238 24.05 27.33 -3.19
CA ALA A 238 25.46 27.07 -2.94
C ALA A 238 26.26 27.01 -4.26
N SER A 239 27.58 27.17 -4.17
CA SER A 239 28.46 27.06 -5.34
C SER A 239 28.30 25.68 -6.01
N ASN A 240 28.23 25.67 -7.35
CA ASN A 240 28.02 24.48 -8.18
C ASN A 240 26.66 23.76 -8.00
N GLU A 241 25.72 24.32 -7.23
CA GLU A 241 24.34 23.86 -7.17
C GLU A 241 23.43 24.61 -8.16
N ARG A 242 22.21 24.12 -8.33
CA ARG A 242 21.17 24.79 -9.11
C ARG A 242 20.02 25.28 -8.23
N ASN A 243 19.25 26.21 -8.77
CA ASN A 243 17.91 26.52 -8.26
C ASN A 243 16.94 25.34 -8.54
N PHE A 244 15.67 25.48 -8.18
CA PHE A 244 14.63 24.50 -8.52
C PHE A 244 14.54 24.25 -10.02
N HIS A 245 14.28 23.00 -10.41
CA HIS A 245 14.31 22.55 -11.80
C HIS A 245 13.41 23.37 -12.73
N ILE A 246 12.25 23.81 -12.23
CA ILE A 246 11.27 24.56 -13.04
C ILE A 246 11.87 25.81 -13.68
N PHE A 247 12.79 26.53 -13.01
CA PHE A 247 13.42 27.71 -13.59
C PHE A 247 14.29 27.37 -14.80
N TYR A 248 14.98 26.22 -14.78
CA TYR A 248 15.77 25.73 -15.91
C TYR A 248 14.88 25.16 -17.01
N GLN A 249 13.82 24.43 -16.63
CA GLN A 249 12.84 23.88 -17.55
C GLN A 249 12.19 24.99 -18.39
N ILE A 250 11.68 26.06 -17.79
CA ILE A 250 11.09 27.17 -18.56
C ILE A 250 12.13 27.88 -19.44
N CYS A 251 13.36 28.09 -18.95
CA CYS A 251 14.39 28.79 -19.71
C CYS A 251 14.94 27.98 -20.89
N LYS A 252 14.91 26.64 -20.82
CA LYS A 252 15.40 25.75 -21.88
C LYS A 252 14.28 25.29 -22.81
N GLY A 253 13.11 24.98 -22.27
CA GLY A 253 11.99 24.36 -22.99
C GLY A 253 10.98 25.32 -23.60
N ALA A 254 10.99 26.62 -23.26
CA ALA A 254 10.07 27.59 -23.86
C ALA A 254 10.22 27.70 -25.39
N SER A 255 9.10 27.71 -26.09
CA SER A 255 9.00 28.04 -27.52
C SER A 255 9.37 29.50 -27.80
N ALA A 256 9.58 29.85 -29.07
CA ALA A 256 9.93 31.22 -29.47
C ALA A 256 8.88 32.25 -29.03
N ASP A 257 7.59 31.91 -29.17
CA ASP A 257 6.48 32.78 -28.77
C ASP A 257 6.39 32.92 -27.24
N GLU A 258 6.56 31.82 -26.51
CA GLU A 258 6.59 31.83 -25.05
C GLU A 258 7.77 32.63 -24.52
N ARG A 259 8.97 32.51 -25.13
CA ARG A 259 10.14 33.33 -24.77
C ARG A 259 9.88 34.82 -24.94
N LEU A 260 9.20 35.20 -26.02
CA LEU A 260 8.80 36.59 -26.24
C LEU A 260 7.79 37.03 -25.18
N GLN A 261 6.78 36.22 -24.91
CA GLN A 261 5.72 36.52 -23.95
C GLN A 261 6.23 36.61 -22.49
N TRP A 262 7.13 35.71 -22.11
CA TRP A 262 7.70 35.61 -20.76
C TRP A 262 8.96 36.46 -20.60
N HIS A 263 9.40 37.15 -21.66
CA HIS A 263 10.63 37.93 -21.69
C HIS A 263 11.86 37.11 -21.26
N LEU A 264 11.99 35.89 -21.79
CA LEU A 264 13.12 34.99 -21.54
C LEU A 264 13.98 34.82 -22.82
N PRO A 265 14.70 35.88 -23.25
CA PRO A 265 15.52 35.79 -24.45
C PRO A 265 16.61 34.74 -24.29
N GLU A 266 16.99 34.10 -25.39
CA GLU A 266 18.03 33.08 -25.40
C GLU A 266 19.38 33.70 -25.01
N GLY A 267 20.13 33.04 -24.13
CA GLY A 267 21.39 33.56 -23.58
C GLY A 267 21.25 34.64 -22.51
N ALA A 268 20.03 34.98 -22.06
CA ALA A 268 19.83 35.91 -20.96
C ALA A 268 20.49 35.41 -19.65
N ALA A 269 21.21 36.30 -18.97
CA ALA A 269 21.80 36.02 -17.67
C ALA A 269 20.83 36.40 -16.55
N PHE A 270 20.48 35.44 -15.71
CA PHE A 270 19.66 35.67 -14.51
C PHE A 270 20.45 35.33 -13.25
N SER A 271 20.45 36.25 -12.29
CA SER A 271 21.21 36.10 -11.04
C SER A 271 20.75 34.90 -10.20
N TRP A 272 19.48 34.50 -10.32
CA TRP A 272 18.90 33.34 -9.63
C TRP A 272 18.82 32.08 -10.50
N LEU A 273 19.51 32.05 -11.65
CA LEU A 273 19.64 30.87 -12.50
C LEU A 273 21.12 30.50 -12.68
N PRO A 274 21.83 30.11 -11.60
CA PRO A 274 23.25 29.76 -11.69
C PRO A 274 23.46 28.45 -12.47
N ASN A 275 24.64 28.30 -13.08
CA ASN A 275 25.06 27.11 -13.83
C ASN A 275 24.06 26.65 -14.93
N PRO A 276 23.50 27.56 -15.76
CA PRO A 276 22.48 27.22 -16.75
C PRO A 276 23.03 26.31 -17.88
N GLU A 277 24.33 26.35 -18.15
CA GLU A 277 25.04 25.53 -19.13
C GLU A 277 25.01 24.03 -18.82
N ARG A 278 24.80 23.66 -17.55
CA ARG A 278 24.68 22.26 -17.15
C ARG A 278 23.30 21.74 -17.54
N THR A 279 23.27 20.79 -18.47
CA THR A 279 22.04 20.09 -18.90
C THR A 279 21.85 18.81 -18.11
N LEU A 280 20.70 18.69 -17.46
CA LEU A 280 20.29 17.50 -16.72
C LEU A 280 19.05 16.86 -17.36
N GLU A 281 18.79 15.59 -17.05
CA GLU A 281 17.58 14.89 -17.52
C GLU A 281 16.30 15.56 -17.01
N GLU A 282 16.37 16.14 -15.80
CA GLU A 282 15.27 16.85 -15.15
C GLU A 282 14.92 18.19 -15.83
N ASP A 283 15.65 18.62 -16.87
CA ASP A 283 15.38 19.86 -17.61
C ASP A 283 14.25 19.71 -18.65
N CYS A 284 13.58 18.55 -18.70
CA CYS A 284 12.49 18.28 -19.65
C CYS A 284 11.19 19.02 -19.27
N PHE A 285 10.98 20.20 -19.86
CA PHE A 285 9.82 21.05 -19.59
C PHE A 285 8.47 20.39 -19.96
N GLU A 286 8.45 19.63 -21.06
CA GLU A 286 7.19 19.10 -21.58
C GLU A 286 6.58 18.05 -20.67
N VAL A 287 7.41 17.29 -19.96
CA VAL A 287 6.94 16.33 -18.95
C VAL A 287 6.20 17.06 -17.82
N THR A 288 6.71 18.20 -17.37
CA THR A 288 6.05 19.03 -16.36
C THR A 288 4.76 19.64 -16.90
N ARG A 289 4.77 20.14 -18.15
CA ARG A 289 3.60 20.75 -18.80
C ARG A 289 2.45 19.76 -18.97
N GLU A 290 2.74 18.57 -19.46
CA GLU A 290 1.76 17.48 -19.61
C GLU A 290 1.26 16.99 -18.24
N ALA A 291 2.13 16.90 -17.24
CA ALA A 291 1.74 16.55 -15.88
C ALA A 291 0.77 17.58 -15.27
N MET A 292 1.02 18.88 -15.49
CA MET A 292 0.10 19.96 -15.07
C MET A 292 -1.28 19.82 -15.74
N LEU A 293 -1.34 19.49 -17.03
CA LEU A 293 -2.61 19.24 -17.72
C LEU A 293 -3.37 18.06 -17.10
N HIS A 294 -2.68 16.96 -16.80
CA HIS A 294 -3.30 15.78 -16.15
C HIS A 294 -3.85 16.06 -14.75
N LEU A 295 -3.28 17.03 -14.02
CA LEU A 295 -3.77 17.50 -12.73
C LEU A 295 -4.97 18.45 -12.86
N GLY A 296 -5.32 18.88 -14.07
CA GLY A 296 -6.40 19.82 -14.32
C GLY A 296 -5.97 21.29 -14.29
N ILE A 297 -4.66 21.58 -14.39
CA ILE A 297 -4.14 22.94 -14.57
C ILE A 297 -4.15 23.22 -16.07
N ASP A 298 -5.08 24.05 -16.52
CA ASP A 298 -5.26 24.38 -17.93
C ASP A 298 -4.14 25.27 -18.49
N ALA A 299 -3.99 25.31 -19.82
CA ALA A 299 -2.92 26.08 -20.47
C ALA A 299 -2.89 27.57 -20.09
N PRO A 300 -4.02 28.29 -19.94
CA PRO A 300 -4.01 29.67 -19.43
C PRO A 300 -3.43 29.78 -18.01
N THR A 301 -3.82 28.89 -17.09
CA THR A 301 -3.27 28.90 -15.72
C THR A 301 -1.79 28.54 -15.72
N GLN A 302 -1.37 27.56 -16.53
CA GLN A 302 0.05 27.24 -16.71
C GLN A 302 0.85 28.44 -17.19
N ASN A 303 0.35 29.17 -18.19
CA ASN A 303 0.99 30.38 -18.66
C ASN A 303 1.12 31.43 -17.55
N ASN A 304 0.10 31.62 -16.70
CA ASN A 304 0.20 32.54 -15.55
C ASN A 304 1.30 32.10 -14.56
N ILE A 305 1.43 30.79 -14.31
CA ILE A 305 2.50 30.22 -13.48
C ILE A 305 3.87 30.54 -14.08
N PHE A 306 4.06 30.25 -15.37
CA PHE A 306 5.36 30.47 -16.04
C PHE A 306 5.71 31.96 -16.17
N GLN A 307 4.72 32.82 -16.40
CA GLN A 307 4.89 34.28 -16.35
C GLN A 307 5.31 34.75 -14.97
N ALA A 308 4.69 34.26 -13.90
CA ALA A 308 5.09 34.61 -12.54
C ALA A 308 6.54 34.18 -12.25
N LEU A 309 6.93 32.96 -12.63
CA LEU A 309 8.30 32.46 -12.48
C LEU A 309 9.33 33.28 -13.27
N ALA A 310 9.02 33.65 -14.52
CA ALA A 310 9.87 34.54 -15.30
C ALA A 310 9.97 35.93 -14.66
N GLY A 311 8.86 36.44 -14.11
CA GLY A 311 8.81 37.67 -13.32
C GLY A 311 9.73 37.63 -12.10
N LEU A 312 9.86 36.46 -11.43
CA LEU A 312 10.82 36.26 -10.35
C LEU A 312 12.27 36.26 -10.84
N LEU A 313 12.58 35.63 -11.98
CA LEU A 313 13.94 35.67 -12.55
C LEU A 313 14.37 37.11 -12.86
N HIS A 314 13.49 37.90 -13.46
CA HIS A 314 13.73 39.34 -13.68
C HIS A 314 13.86 40.12 -12.38
N LEU A 315 13.01 39.80 -11.38
CA LEU A 315 13.12 40.41 -10.06
C LEU A 315 14.52 40.21 -9.48
N GLY A 316 15.11 39.01 -9.62
CA GLY A 316 16.46 38.69 -9.15
C GLY A 316 17.59 39.52 -9.78
N ASN A 317 17.36 40.10 -10.96
CA ASN A 317 18.31 41.02 -11.61
C ASN A 317 18.17 42.48 -11.13
N THR A 318 17.24 42.76 -10.21
CA THR A 318 17.08 44.08 -9.59
C THR A 318 18.25 44.37 -8.65
N ARG A 319 19.11 45.32 -9.01
CA ARG A 319 20.28 45.73 -8.23
C ARG A 319 20.16 47.16 -7.74
N PHE A 320 20.48 47.36 -6.46
CA PHE A 320 20.46 48.67 -5.80
C PHE A 320 21.89 49.15 -5.57
N ALA A 321 22.10 50.45 -5.70
CA ALA A 321 23.35 51.12 -5.31
C ALA A 321 23.20 51.77 -3.93
N ASP A 322 24.33 51.95 -3.24
CA ASP A 322 24.36 52.62 -1.95
C ASP A 322 23.95 54.09 -2.10
N SER A 323 23.05 54.57 -1.25
CA SER A 323 22.70 56.00 -1.23
C SER A 323 23.76 56.77 -0.43
N GLY A 324 24.24 57.89 -0.97
CA GLY A 324 25.13 58.80 -0.22
C GLY A 324 24.43 59.50 0.96
N ASN A 325 23.11 59.38 1.08
CA ASN A 325 22.29 59.95 2.14
C ASN A 325 21.21 58.93 2.57
N GLU A 326 21.20 58.54 3.84
CA GLU A 326 20.24 57.60 4.42
C GLU A 326 18.79 58.10 4.41
N ALA A 327 18.57 59.41 4.26
CA ALA A 327 17.23 60.00 4.12
C ALA A 327 16.63 59.83 2.72
N GLN A 328 17.39 59.33 1.75
CA GLN A 328 16.94 59.12 0.38
C GLN A 328 16.83 57.62 0.05
N PRO A 329 15.80 57.18 -0.69
CA PRO A 329 15.67 55.79 -1.10
C PRO A 329 16.81 55.33 -2.01
N CYS A 330 17.40 54.15 -1.76
CA CYS A 330 18.51 53.60 -2.54
C CYS A 330 18.27 53.70 -4.05
N PRO A 331 19.18 54.29 -4.84
CA PRO A 331 19.00 54.36 -6.29
C PRO A 331 19.05 52.96 -6.90
N LEU A 332 18.23 52.75 -7.93
CA LEU A 332 18.27 51.57 -8.77
C LEU A 332 19.42 51.71 -9.77
N MET A 333 20.19 50.64 -10.00
CA MET A 333 21.22 50.64 -11.04
C MET A 333 20.59 50.74 -12.44
N ASP A 334 21.32 51.34 -13.40
CA ASP A 334 20.79 51.58 -14.74
C ASP A 334 20.47 50.29 -15.51
N ASP A 335 21.28 49.24 -15.32
CA ASP A 335 21.08 47.91 -15.90
C ASP A 335 19.84 47.19 -15.32
N ALA A 336 19.47 47.50 -14.08
CA ALA A 336 18.33 46.90 -13.37
C ALA A 336 16.96 47.52 -13.72
N LYS A 337 16.92 48.71 -14.33
CA LYS A 337 15.67 49.41 -14.69
C LYS A 337 14.77 48.58 -15.60
N CYS A 338 15.35 47.91 -16.59
CA CYS A 338 14.60 47.05 -17.51
C CYS A 338 14.00 45.86 -16.76
N SER A 339 14.81 45.17 -15.94
CA SER A 339 14.39 43.99 -15.20
C SER A 339 13.24 44.26 -14.21
N VAL A 340 13.27 45.39 -13.51
CA VAL A 340 12.16 45.77 -12.61
C VAL A 340 10.87 45.98 -13.39
N ARG A 341 10.92 46.74 -14.51
CA ARG A 341 9.75 46.98 -15.35
C ARG A 341 9.17 45.68 -15.91
N THR A 342 10.04 44.79 -16.39
CA THR A 342 9.63 43.48 -16.89
C THR A 342 9.03 42.63 -15.78
N SER A 343 9.63 42.61 -14.59
CA SER A 343 9.10 41.91 -13.42
C SER A 343 7.71 42.44 -13.02
N ALA A 344 7.54 43.76 -12.94
CA ALA A 344 6.25 44.40 -12.66
C ALA A 344 5.19 44.02 -13.70
N SER A 345 5.53 44.08 -14.98
CA SER A 345 4.65 43.69 -16.08
C SER A 345 4.21 42.22 -16.00
N LEU A 346 5.14 41.29 -15.79
CA LEU A 346 4.88 39.85 -15.71
C LEU A 346 4.09 39.46 -14.46
N LEU A 347 4.37 40.08 -13.31
CA LEU A 347 3.61 39.89 -12.08
C LEU A 347 2.31 40.71 -12.04
N ARG A 348 2.01 41.46 -13.12
CA ARG A 348 0.84 42.37 -13.23
C ARG A 348 0.71 43.33 -12.04
N LEU A 349 1.85 43.85 -11.59
CA LEU A 349 1.97 44.85 -10.54
C LEU A 349 2.30 46.22 -11.14
N PRO A 350 1.88 47.33 -10.51
CA PRO A 350 2.32 48.64 -10.96
C PRO A 350 3.82 48.85 -10.60
N GLU A 351 4.62 49.40 -11.52
CA GLU A 351 6.08 49.54 -11.41
C GLU A 351 6.50 50.40 -10.21
N ASP A 352 5.88 51.57 -10.03
CA ASP A 352 6.25 52.50 -8.96
C ASP A 352 5.97 51.94 -7.55
N PRO A 353 4.77 51.37 -7.24
CA PRO A 353 4.53 50.67 -5.98
C PRO A 353 5.48 49.51 -5.71
N LEU A 354 5.86 48.73 -6.74
CA LEU A 354 6.86 47.67 -6.57
C LEU A 354 8.20 48.26 -6.12
N LEU A 355 8.70 49.28 -6.82
CA LEU A 355 9.95 49.94 -6.47
C LEU A 355 9.92 50.61 -5.10
N GLU A 356 8.83 51.32 -4.79
CA GLU A 356 8.65 51.98 -3.50
C GLU A 356 8.65 50.95 -2.37
N THR A 357 7.91 49.85 -2.53
CA THR A 357 7.82 48.80 -1.51
C THR A 357 9.17 48.10 -1.29
N LEU A 358 10.02 47.98 -2.30
CA LEU A 358 11.36 47.42 -2.15
C LEU A 358 12.33 48.41 -1.44
N ARG A 359 12.18 49.72 -1.68
CA ARG A 359 13.11 50.76 -1.23
C ARG A 359 12.70 51.48 0.05
N ILE A 360 11.44 51.35 0.48
CA ILE A 360 10.88 52.06 1.62
C ILE A 360 10.19 51.04 2.53
N ARG A 361 10.47 51.12 3.84
CA ARG A 361 9.78 50.36 4.86
C ARG A 361 8.90 51.27 5.72
N THR A 362 7.83 50.70 6.24
CA THR A 362 6.95 51.40 7.17
C THR A 362 7.30 51.04 8.61
N ILE A 363 7.52 52.05 9.45
CA ILE A 363 7.80 51.88 10.87
C ILE A 363 6.58 52.39 11.64
N ARG A 364 5.93 51.49 12.40
CA ARG A 364 4.89 51.88 13.36
C ARG A 364 5.54 52.10 14.73
N ALA A 365 5.48 53.33 15.22
CA ALA A 365 6.11 53.71 16.49
C ALA A 365 5.15 54.46 17.40
N GLY A 366 5.32 54.28 18.72
CA GLY A 366 4.56 54.97 19.77
C GLY A 366 3.20 54.35 20.12
N ARG A 367 2.60 54.82 21.23
CA ARG A 367 1.27 54.34 21.72
C ARG A 367 0.12 54.69 20.78
N GLN A 368 0.29 55.70 19.92
CA GLN A 368 -0.71 56.13 18.93
C GLN A 368 -0.56 55.44 17.56
N GLN A 369 0.33 54.43 17.42
CA GLN A 369 0.54 53.70 16.16
C GLN A 369 0.84 54.62 14.96
N GLN A 370 1.64 55.68 15.18
CA GLN A 370 2.02 56.59 14.09
C GLN A 370 2.89 55.85 13.07
N VAL A 371 2.60 56.09 11.79
CA VAL A 371 3.16 55.36 10.64
C VAL A 371 4.21 56.25 9.98
N PHE A 372 5.48 55.87 10.08
CA PHE A 372 6.60 56.57 9.45
C PHE A 372 7.13 55.78 8.26
N GLN A 373 7.44 56.45 7.16
CA GLN A 373 8.14 55.84 6.02
C GLN A 373 9.64 56.09 6.18
N LYS A 374 10.44 55.02 6.13
CA LYS A 374 11.91 55.09 6.21
C LYS A 374 12.52 54.43 4.97
N PRO A 375 13.42 55.11 4.24
CA PRO A 375 14.26 54.49 3.22
C PRO A 375 15.01 53.27 3.76
N CYS A 376 15.06 52.23 2.94
CA CYS A 376 15.82 51.01 3.17
C CYS A 376 17.29 51.22 2.76
N SER A 377 18.22 50.59 3.48
CA SER A 377 19.60 50.45 2.99
C SER A 377 19.66 49.49 1.80
N ARG A 378 20.80 49.43 1.09
CA ARG A 378 21.01 48.49 -0.02
C ARG A 378 20.73 47.04 0.39
N ALA A 379 21.31 46.60 1.51
CA ALA A 379 21.11 45.25 2.03
C ALA A 379 19.65 44.97 2.43
N GLU A 380 18.95 45.97 2.97
CA GLU A 380 17.51 45.87 3.25
C GLU A 380 16.69 45.75 1.96
N CYS A 381 17.04 46.49 0.90
CA CYS A 381 16.39 46.38 -0.41
C CYS A 381 16.58 44.99 -1.03
N ASP A 382 17.80 44.46 -1.01
CA ASP A 382 18.11 43.10 -1.48
C ASP A 382 17.31 42.05 -0.68
N THR A 383 17.25 42.19 0.64
CA THR A 383 16.47 41.29 1.50
C THR A 383 14.98 41.34 1.19
N ARG A 384 14.41 42.53 0.93
CA ARG A 384 12.99 42.69 0.58
C ARG A 384 12.68 42.10 -0.80
N ARG A 385 13.57 42.27 -1.78
CA ARG A 385 13.48 41.65 -3.11
C ARG A 385 13.44 40.13 -2.99
N ASP A 386 14.39 39.56 -2.25
CA ASP A 386 14.48 38.11 -2.04
C ASP A 386 13.25 37.58 -1.29
N CYS A 387 12.74 38.33 -0.30
CA CYS A 387 11.54 37.96 0.44
C CYS A 387 10.31 37.91 -0.45
N LEU A 388 10.13 38.89 -1.35
CA LEU A 388 9.02 38.90 -2.30
C LEU A 388 9.02 37.63 -3.16
N ALA A 389 10.18 37.24 -3.70
CA ALA A 389 10.31 36.03 -4.51
C ALA A 389 10.03 34.75 -3.71
N LYS A 390 10.59 34.63 -2.49
CA LYS A 390 10.35 33.50 -1.58
C LYS A 390 8.87 33.36 -1.24
N LEU A 391 8.18 34.48 -1.02
CA LEU A 391 6.76 34.49 -0.66
C LEU A 391 5.87 34.02 -1.82
N VAL A 392 6.08 34.55 -3.02
CA VAL A 392 5.34 34.13 -4.23
C VAL A 392 5.58 32.64 -4.51
N TYR A 393 6.84 32.20 -4.48
CA TYR A 393 7.18 30.80 -4.78
C TYR A 393 6.60 29.83 -3.74
N ALA A 394 6.68 30.17 -2.44
CA ALA A 394 6.13 29.33 -1.38
C ALA A 394 4.61 29.18 -1.51
N ARG A 395 3.86 30.29 -1.71
CA ARG A 395 2.41 30.23 -1.91
C ARG A 395 2.02 29.48 -3.18
N LEU A 396 2.80 29.62 -4.25
CA LEU A 396 2.61 28.87 -5.48
C LEU A 396 2.79 27.36 -5.26
N PHE A 397 3.84 26.95 -4.52
CA PHE A 397 4.05 25.55 -4.18
C PHE A 397 2.90 24.98 -3.32
N ASP A 398 2.47 25.70 -2.29
CA ASP A 398 1.33 25.31 -1.44
C ASP A 398 0.04 25.17 -2.27
N TRP A 399 -0.18 26.10 -3.21
CA TRP A 399 -1.32 26.04 -4.12
C TRP A 399 -1.25 24.82 -5.06
N LEU A 400 -0.09 24.51 -5.62
CA LEU A 400 0.09 23.30 -6.45
C LEU A 400 -0.26 22.03 -5.66
N VAL A 401 0.17 21.95 -4.40
CA VAL A 401 -0.19 20.84 -3.49
C VAL A 401 -1.70 20.81 -3.23
N SER A 402 -2.35 21.97 -3.09
CA SER A 402 -3.80 22.06 -2.94
C SER A 402 -4.57 21.57 -4.18
N VAL A 403 -4.06 21.87 -5.39
CA VAL A 403 -4.62 21.39 -6.66
C VAL A 403 -4.49 19.88 -6.76
N ILE A 404 -3.32 19.33 -6.42
CA ILE A 404 -3.11 17.88 -6.35
C ILE A 404 -4.15 17.26 -5.43
N ASN A 405 -4.25 17.74 -4.18
CA ASN A 405 -5.19 17.23 -3.18
C ASN A 405 -6.65 17.32 -3.61
N SER A 406 -7.06 18.41 -4.26
CA SER A 406 -8.43 18.59 -4.77
C SER A 406 -8.81 17.51 -5.79
N SER A 407 -7.82 16.88 -6.44
CA SER A 407 -8.04 15.81 -7.41
C SER A 407 -8.03 14.39 -6.82
N ILE A 408 -7.50 14.18 -5.60
CA ILE A 408 -7.28 12.83 -5.03
C ILE A 408 -7.94 12.61 -3.66
N CYS A 409 -8.26 13.67 -2.92
CA CYS A 409 -8.78 13.56 -1.57
C CYS A 409 -10.24 13.10 -1.59
N ALA A 410 -10.57 12.12 -0.74
CA ALA A 410 -11.95 11.68 -0.56
C ALA A 410 -12.65 12.52 0.52
N ASP A 411 -13.98 12.61 0.41
CA ASP A 411 -14.80 13.33 1.38
C ASP A 411 -14.56 12.76 2.80
N PRO A 412 -14.48 13.60 3.86
CA PRO A 412 -14.17 13.15 5.22
C PRO A 412 -15.08 12.03 5.76
N GLY A 413 -16.32 11.92 5.28
CA GLY A 413 -17.26 10.86 5.69
C GLY A 413 -17.10 9.53 4.93
N SER A 414 -16.29 9.49 3.86
CA SER A 414 -16.16 8.34 2.96
C SER A 414 -15.08 7.33 3.37
N TRP A 415 -14.17 7.73 4.26
CA TRP A 415 -13.05 6.92 4.74
C TRP A 415 -13.03 6.84 6.27
N THR A 416 -12.37 5.82 6.81
CA THR A 416 -12.31 5.56 8.26
C THR A 416 -10.91 5.32 8.78
N THR A 417 -10.01 4.85 7.92
CA THR A 417 -8.64 4.46 8.28
C THR A 417 -7.69 4.94 7.20
N PHE A 418 -6.40 5.03 7.52
CA PHE A 418 -5.38 5.38 6.54
C PHE A 418 -4.07 4.63 6.73
N ILE A 419 -3.31 4.56 5.63
CA ILE A 419 -1.90 4.15 5.62
C ILE A 419 -1.07 5.34 5.16
N GLY A 420 -0.20 5.85 6.02
CA GLY A 420 0.71 6.95 5.72
C GLY A 420 2.03 6.47 5.13
N LEU A 421 2.54 7.14 4.10
CA LEU A 421 3.88 6.94 3.54
C LEU A 421 4.67 8.22 3.72
N LEU A 422 5.73 8.16 4.53
CA LEU A 422 6.62 9.29 4.77
C LEU A 422 7.89 9.15 3.92
N ASP A 423 8.07 10.07 2.98
CA ASP A 423 9.26 10.26 2.16
C ASP A 423 9.89 11.61 2.53
N VAL A 424 10.92 11.56 3.37
CA VAL A 424 11.65 12.74 3.84
C VAL A 424 13.00 12.86 3.18
N TYR A 425 13.52 14.07 3.07
CA TYR A 425 14.90 14.30 2.65
C TYR A 425 15.88 13.55 3.57
N GLY A 426 17.00 13.11 3.00
CA GLY A 426 18.03 12.39 3.77
C GLY A 426 18.85 13.34 4.64
N PHE A 427 19.66 12.76 5.53
CA PHE A 427 20.70 13.49 6.24
C PHE A 427 21.71 14.10 5.27
N GLU A 428 22.14 15.34 5.52
CA GLU A 428 23.04 16.07 4.62
C GLU A 428 24.24 16.65 5.39
N SER A 429 25.44 16.40 4.87
CA SER A 429 26.68 17.00 5.37
C SER A 429 27.53 17.47 4.20
N PHE A 430 27.69 18.78 4.08
CA PHE A 430 28.47 19.45 3.05
C PHE A 430 29.70 20.15 3.65
N PRO A 431 30.66 20.59 2.82
CA PRO A 431 31.76 21.44 3.30
C PRO A 431 31.26 22.73 3.99
N THR A 432 30.18 23.32 3.46
CA THR A 432 29.54 24.53 4.00
C THR A 432 28.07 24.26 4.34
N ASN A 433 27.76 24.12 5.63
CA ASN A 433 26.38 23.91 6.11
C ASN A 433 25.83 25.20 6.75
N SER A 434 24.55 25.47 6.49
CA SER A 434 23.80 26.65 6.93
C SER A 434 22.56 26.24 7.74
N LEU A 435 21.68 27.20 8.06
CA LEU A 435 20.41 26.99 8.77
C LEU A 435 19.54 25.90 8.13
N GLU A 436 19.54 25.82 6.80
CA GLU A 436 18.75 24.84 6.04
C GLU A 436 19.20 23.41 6.34
N GLN A 437 20.50 23.14 6.31
CA GLN A 437 21.06 21.84 6.69
C GLN A 437 20.85 21.54 8.18
N LEU A 438 20.89 22.56 9.04
CA LEU A 438 20.61 22.38 10.47
C LEU A 438 19.17 21.90 10.68
N CYS A 439 18.21 22.54 10.01
CA CYS A 439 16.80 22.13 10.01
C CYS A 439 16.62 20.71 9.45
N ILE A 440 17.25 20.40 8.30
CA ILE A 440 17.20 19.08 7.66
C ILE A 440 17.73 17.98 8.60
N ASN A 441 18.90 18.20 9.20
CA ASN A 441 19.50 17.21 10.08
C ASN A 441 18.74 17.11 11.41
N TYR A 442 18.19 18.21 11.92
CA TYR A 442 17.28 18.21 13.07
C TYR A 442 16.03 17.36 12.83
N ALA A 443 15.41 17.42 11.64
CA ALA A 443 14.28 16.55 11.31
C ALA A 443 14.68 15.06 11.25
N ASN A 444 15.84 14.75 10.68
CA ASN A 444 16.36 13.38 10.69
C ASN A 444 16.66 12.89 12.11
N GLU A 445 17.24 13.74 12.96
CA GLU A 445 17.49 13.46 14.38
C GLU A 445 16.20 13.12 15.13
N LYS A 446 15.12 13.89 14.89
CA LYS A 446 13.79 13.66 15.46
C LYS A 446 13.15 12.36 15.00
N LEU A 447 13.23 12.05 13.71
CA LEU A 447 12.72 10.79 13.17
C LEU A 447 13.51 9.59 13.68
N GLN A 448 14.83 9.75 13.84
CA GLN A 448 15.66 8.73 14.47
C GLN A 448 15.26 8.53 15.94
N GLN A 449 15.02 9.60 16.70
CA GLN A 449 14.58 9.44 18.09
C GLN A 449 13.19 8.83 18.18
N HIS A 450 12.29 9.13 17.25
CA HIS A 450 11.00 8.45 17.15
C HIS A 450 11.18 6.93 16.94
N PHE A 451 12.14 6.52 16.10
CA PHE A 451 12.51 5.12 15.93
C PHE A 451 13.08 4.50 17.23
N VAL A 452 14.07 5.16 17.84
CA VAL A 452 14.72 4.69 19.08
C VAL A 452 13.71 4.54 20.21
N ALA A 453 12.86 5.55 20.44
CA ALA A 453 11.84 5.52 21.47
C ALA A 453 10.80 4.43 21.23
N HIS A 454 10.29 4.30 19.99
CA HIS A 454 9.23 3.34 19.67
C HIS A 454 9.70 1.89 19.59
N TYR A 455 10.92 1.64 19.11
CA TYR A 455 11.41 0.27 18.87
C TYR A 455 12.52 -0.17 19.82
N LEU A 456 13.44 0.70 20.24
CA LEU A 456 14.57 0.23 21.07
C LEU A 456 14.25 0.38 22.57
N ARG A 457 13.67 1.52 22.96
CA ARG A 457 13.32 1.80 24.35
C ARG A 457 12.03 1.08 24.77
N ALA A 458 10.93 1.33 24.05
CA ALA A 458 9.62 0.77 24.42
C ALA A 458 9.60 -0.77 24.46
N GLN A 459 10.40 -1.45 23.64
CA GLN A 459 10.50 -2.91 23.68
C GLN A 459 11.13 -3.41 25.00
N GLN A 460 12.21 -2.78 25.44
CA GLN A 460 12.90 -3.17 26.68
C GLN A 460 12.10 -2.77 27.92
N GLU A 461 11.44 -1.61 27.89
CA GLU A 461 10.49 -1.18 28.92
C GLU A 461 9.31 -2.16 29.05
N GLU A 462 8.78 -2.65 27.91
CA GLU A 462 7.72 -3.66 27.92
C GLU A 462 8.19 -4.98 28.54
N TYR A 463 9.38 -5.48 28.20
CA TYR A 463 9.93 -6.70 28.80
C TYR A 463 10.11 -6.56 30.31
N THR A 464 10.60 -5.41 30.76
CA THR A 464 10.76 -5.11 32.19
C THR A 464 9.41 -5.02 32.90
N ALA A 465 8.44 -4.32 32.30
CA ALA A 465 7.09 -4.18 32.86
C ALA A 465 6.34 -5.52 32.96
N GLU A 466 6.56 -6.40 31.99
CA GLU A 466 5.99 -7.75 31.91
C GLU A 466 6.73 -8.78 32.75
N GLY A 467 7.87 -8.40 33.36
CA GLY A 467 8.63 -9.22 34.30
C GLY A 467 9.49 -10.30 33.64
N LEU A 468 9.93 -10.09 32.40
CA LEU A 468 10.86 -11.00 31.73
C LEU A 468 12.26 -10.79 32.32
N GLU A 469 13.00 -11.89 32.50
CA GLU A 469 14.43 -11.84 32.80
C GLU A 469 15.17 -11.34 31.55
N TRP A 470 15.45 -10.04 31.51
CA TRP A 470 16.06 -9.36 30.37
C TRP A 470 17.28 -8.55 30.81
N SER A 471 18.41 -8.74 30.13
CA SER A 471 19.57 -7.87 30.26
C SER A 471 19.41 -6.67 29.32
N THR A 472 19.36 -5.45 29.87
CA THR A 472 19.26 -4.23 29.06
C THR A 472 20.40 -4.15 28.05
N VAL A 473 20.05 -4.10 26.77
CA VAL A 473 20.99 -3.96 25.67
C VAL A 473 21.27 -2.47 25.49
N SER A 474 22.55 -2.10 25.56
CA SER A 474 22.98 -0.73 25.32
C SER A 474 22.69 -0.34 23.86
N TYR A 475 22.07 0.83 23.68
CA TYR A 475 21.85 1.43 22.36
C TYR A 475 22.25 2.91 22.40
N GLN A 476 22.47 3.49 21.22
CA GLN A 476 22.75 4.90 21.09
C GLN A 476 21.45 5.70 21.17
N ASP A 477 21.25 6.42 22.27
CA ASP A 477 20.12 7.34 22.44
C ASP A 477 20.53 8.74 22.01
N ASN A 478 19.84 9.30 21.03
CA ASN A 478 20.16 10.62 20.49
C ASN A 478 19.38 11.76 21.16
N GLN A 479 18.71 11.50 22.29
CA GLN A 479 18.00 12.54 23.06
C GLN A 479 18.91 13.72 23.44
N THR A 480 20.17 13.48 23.81
CA THR A 480 21.11 14.54 24.19
C THR A 480 21.43 15.50 23.03
N CYS A 481 21.45 14.98 21.80
CA CYS A 481 21.61 15.80 20.59
C CYS A 481 20.36 16.64 20.33
N LEU A 482 19.17 16.05 20.51
CA LEU A 482 17.91 16.78 20.39
C LEU A 482 17.79 17.88 21.46
N ASP A 483 18.13 17.59 22.71
CA ASP A 483 18.11 18.56 23.79
C ASP A 483 19.08 19.73 23.51
N LEU A 484 20.24 19.45 22.90
CA LEU A 484 21.17 20.49 22.43
C LEU A 484 20.53 21.39 21.36
N ILE A 485 19.80 20.81 20.39
CA ILE A 485 19.21 21.55 19.28
C ILE A 485 17.97 22.33 19.73
N GLU A 486 17.02 21.69 20.41
CA GLU A 486 15.66 22.21 20.65
C GLU A 486 15.17 22.13 22.11
N GLY A 487 16.05 21.77 23.04
CA GLY A 487 15.74 21.66 24.46
C GLY A 487 15.24 22.97 25.09
N SER A 488 14.64 22.84 26.27
CA SER A 488 14.11 23.97 27.05
C SER A 488 14.82 24.02 28.42
N PRO A 489 15.24 25.20 28.91
CA PRO A 489 15.02 26.54 28.34
C PRO A 489 16.10 27.00 27.34
N VAL A 490 17.26 26.35 27.29
CA VAL A 490 18.41 26.76 26.45
C VAL A 490 18.76 25.67 25.45
N SER A 491 18.86 26.05 24.18
CA SER A 491 19.26 25.20 23.06
C SER A 491 19.79 26.04 21.90
N ILE A 492 20.35 25.41 20.86
CA ILE A 492 20.78 26.11 19.64
C ILE A 492 19.60 26.90 19.03
N CYS A 493 18.44 26.28 18.88
CA CYS A 493 17.23 26.93 18.37
C CYS A 493 16.77 28.09 19.26
N SER A 494 16.81 27.94 20.59
CA SER A 494 16.40 29.02 21.50
C SER A 494 17.36 30.20 21.45
N LEU A 495 18.67 29.96 21.39
CA LEU A 495 19.71 30.98 21.27
C LEU A 495 19.62 31.75 19.94
N ILE A 496 19.41 31.05 18.82
CA ILE A 496 19.20 31.71 17.52
C ILE A 496 17.91 32.55 17.56
N ASN A 497 16.82 32.03 18.16
CA ASN A 497 15.56 32.78 18.30
C ASN A 497 15.70 33.99 19.21
N GLU A 498 16.50 33.92 20.28
CA GLU A 498 16.78 35.05 21.16
C GLU A 498 17.58 36.14 20.45
N GLU A 499 18.65 35.78 19.72
CA GLU A 499 19.38 36.76 18.89
C GLU A 499 18.48 37.40 17.83
N CYS A 500 17.49 36.66 17.29
CA CYS A 500 16.50 37.24 16.37
C CYS A 500 15.64 38.34 17.03
N ARG A 501 15.42 38.28 18.34
CA ARG A 501 14.60 39.26 19.09
C ARG A 501 15.39 40.50 19.50
N LEU A 502 16.72 40.45 19.44
CA LEU A 502 17.55 41.59 19.76
C LEU A 502 17.46 42.62 18.62
N ASN A 503 17.14 43.86 18.98
CA ASN A 503 17.08 45.00 18.05
C ASN A 503 18.48 45.56 17.76
N ARG A 504 19.45 44.69 17.46
CA ARG A 504 20.84 45.03 17.11
C ARG A 504 21.30 44.15 15.93
N PRO A 505 22.34 44.57 15.18
CA PRO A 505 23.00 43.71 14.20
C PRO A 505 23.54 42.45 14.89
N SER A 506 23.31 41.28 14.28
CA SER A 506 23.88 40.02 14.77
C SER A 506 25.36 39.94 14.41
N SER A 507 26.19 39.43 15.30
CA SER A 507 27.58 39.11 15.02
C SER A 507 27.78 37.60 15.05
N ALA A 508 28.26 37.04 13.94
CA ALA A 508 28.51 35.61 13.78
C ALA A 508 29.43 35.05 14.89
N ALA A 509 30.53 35.75 15.18
CA ALA A 509 31.48 35.37 16.23
C ALA A 509 30.86 35.47 17.65
N GLN A 510 30.01 36.48 17.91
CA GLN A 510 29.31 36.60 19.19
C GLN A 510 28.29 35.47 19.38
N LEU A 511 27.55 35.13 18.32
CA LEU A 511 26.61 34.00 18.35
C LEU A 511 27.34 32.68 18.58
N GLN A 512 28.46 32.43 17.88
CA GLN A 512 29.30 31.26 18.12
C GLN A 512 29.74 31.18 19.58
N THR A 513 30.34 32.25 20.10
CA THR A 513 30.83 32.30 21.49
C THR A 513 29.69 32.07 22.48
N ARG A 514 28.50 32.60 22.20
CA ARG A 514 27.31 32.41 23.03
C ARG A 514 26.82 30.96 22.99
N ILE A 515 26.75 30.33 21.82
CA ILE A 515 26.41 28.89 21.69
C ILE A 515 27.43 28.06 22.46
N GLU A 516 28.71 28.25 22.22
CA GLU A 516 29.79 27.48 22.85
C GLU A 516 29.81 27.64 24.37
N SER A 517 29.73 28.86 24.89
CA SER A 517 29.77 29.12 26.33
C SER A 517 28.51 28.63 27.06
N THR A 518 27.33 28.82 26.48
CA THR A 518 26.07 28.45 27.14
C THR A 518 25.80 26.94 27.08
N LEU A 519 26.28 26.27 26.02
CA LEU A 519 26.04 24.84 25.77
C LEU A 519 27.30 23.97 25.94
N ALA A 520 28.37 24.49 26.57
CA ALA A 520 29.66 23.82 26.75
C ALA A 520 29.58 22.44 27.43
N GLY A 521 28.56 22.21 28.26
CA GLY A 521 28.37 20.94 28.97
C GLY A 521 27.77 19.82 28.13
N SER A 522 27.33 20.09 26.89
CA SER A 522 26.73 19.06 26.04
C SER A 522 27.80 18.21 25.34
N PRO A 523 27.71 16.86 25.43
CA PRO A 523 28.64 15.97 24.73
C PRO A 523 28.47 16.02 23.20
N CYS A 524 27.33 16.52 22.72
CA CYS A 524 27.00 16.60 21.29
C CYS A 524 27.48 17.91 20.65
N LEU A 525 28.11 18.82 21.40
CA LEU A 525 28.65 20.07 20.87
C LEU A 525 30.16 19.98 20.69
N GLY A 526 30.62 20.17 19.46
CA GLY A 526 32.02 20.27 19.10
C GLY A 526 32.40 21.67 18.61
N HIS A 527 33.69 21.93 18.50
CA HIS A 527 34.22 23.19 17.96
C HIS A 527 35.52 22.95 17.19
N ASP A 528 35.74 23.76 16.15
CA ASP A 528 36.94 23.70 15.32
C ASP A 528 37.86 24.88 15.67
N LYS A 529 38.80 24.67 16.59
CA LYS A 529 39.72 25.73 17.08
C LYS A 529 40.60 26.31 15.98
N LEU A 530 40.75 25.61 14.85
CA LEU A 530 41.62 25.98 13.74
C LEU A 530 40.88 26.75 12.63
N SER A 531 39.54 26.73 12.65
CA SER A 531 38.73 27.44 11.66
C SER A 531 38.84 28.95 11.85
N ARG A 532 39.11 29.66 10.75
CA ARG A 532 39.07 31.14 10.71
C ARG A 532 37.64 31.68 10.64
N GLU A 533 36.71 30.86 10.17
CA GLU A 533 35.30 31.25 10.02
C GLU A 533 34.48 30.79 11.24
N PRO A 534 33.60 31.67 11.76
CA PRO A 534 32.86 31.38 12.97
C PRO A 534 31.81 30.29 12.72
N SER A 535 31.95 29.16 13.41
CA SER A 535 31.14 27.96 13.20
C SER A 535 31.02 27.14 14.49
N PHE A 536 30.03 26.25 14.56
CA PHE A 536 29.91 25.25 15.62
C PHE A 536 29.71 23.87 15.00
N ILE A 537 30.07 22.81 15.73
CA ILE A 537 29.89 21.42 15.28
C ILE A 537 28.80 20.77 16.14
N VAL A 538 27.85 20.12 15.49
CA VAL A 538 26.90 19.23 16.17
C VAL A 538 27.26 17.80 15.83
N VAL A 539 27.38 16.96 16.86
CA VAL A 539 27.59 15.52 16.73
C VAL A 539 26.23 14.85 16.64
N HIS A 540 25.76 14.63 15.41
CA HIS A 540 24.50 13.95 15.12
C HIS A 540 24.65 12.43 15.20
N TYR A 541 23.52 11.71 15.22
CA TYR A 541 23.53 10.24 15.12
C TYR A 541 24.26 9.71 13.87
N ALA A 542 24.23 10.47 12.76
CA ALA A 542 24.90 10.14 11.50
C ALA A 542 26.32 10.74 11.36
N GLY A 543 26.84 11.36 12.42
CA GLY A 543 28.19 11.94 12.46
C GLY A 543 28.24 13.46 12.67
N SER A 544 29.45 13.99 12.75
CA SER A 544 29.70 15.40 13.05
C SER A 544 29.48 16.32 11.85
N VAL A 545 28.70 17.38 12.03
CA VAL A 545 28.41 18.39 11.00
C VAL A 545 28.78 19.78 11.49
N ARG A 546 29.54 20.52 10.66
CA ARG A 546 29.98 21.90 10.94
C ARG A 546 29.01 22.91 10.33
N TYR A 547 28.41 23.75 11.15
CA TYR A 547 27.47 24.80 10.76
C TYR A 547 28.11 26.19 10.86
N HIS A 548 28.05 26.96 9.78
CA HIS A 548 28.55 28.34 9.78
C HIS A 548 27.54 29.25 10.47
N THR A 549 28.02 30.11 11.35
CA THR A 549 27.14 31.04 12.09
C THR A 549 26.73 32.27 11.29
N ALA A 550 27.49 32.59 10.23
CA ALA A 550 27.20 33.69 9.33
C ALA A 550 25.83 33.52 8.67
N GLY A 551 24.95 34.53 8.81
CA GLY A 551 23.63 34.55 8.19
C GLY A 551 22.55 33.70 8.89
N LEU A 552 22.86 32.95 9.95
CA LEU A 552 21.85 32.12 10.63
C LEU A 552 20.69 32.94 11.20
N VAL A 553 20.99 34.07 11.85
CA VAL A 553 20.00 34.91 12.52
C VAL A 553 19.11 35.62 11.49
N GLU A 554 19.71 36.11 10.41
CA GLU A 554 19.03 36.78 9.29
C GLU A 554 18.09 35.80 8.58
N LYS A 555 18.58 34.60 8.27
CA LYS A 555 17.78 33.52 7.68
C LYS A 555 16.67 33.06 8.60
N ASN A 556 16.90 33.03 9.92
CA ASN A 556 15.89 32.60 10.88
C ASN A 556 14.80 33.66 11.15
N LYS A 557 15.14 34.95 11.06
CA LYS A 557 14.15 36.05 11.16
C LYS A 557 13.09 35.94 10.06
N ASP A 558 13.52 35.60 8.83
CA ASP A 558 12.68 35.52 7.61
C ASP A 558 11.55 36.57 7.62
N PRO A 559 11.90 37.86 7.76
CA PRO A 559 10.89 38.89 7.91
C PRO A 559 10.07 38.92 6.63
N ILE A 560 8.75 38.75 6.75
CA ILE A 560 7.81 39.01 5.66
C ILE A 560 7.21 40.39 5.92
N PRO A 561 7.76 41.46 5.32
CA PRO A 561 7.17 42.78 5.46
C PRO A 561 5.71 42.76 4.99
N PRO A 562 4.76 43.24 5.81
CA PRO A 562 3.34 43.22 5.46
C PRO A 562 3.05 44.05 4.21
N GLU A 563 3.90 45.02 3.86
CA GLU A 563 3.76 45.80 2.64
C GLU A 563 3.96 44.94 1.38
N LEU A 564 4.81 43.89 1.43
CA LEU A 564 5.00 42.98 0.29
C LEU A 564 3.74 42.16 0.02
N THR A 565 3.09 41.67 1.07
CA THR A 565 1.81 40.94 0.93
C THR A 565 0.74 41.86 0.34
N ARG A 566 0.63 43.11 0.82
CA ARG A 566 -0.33 44.08 0.29
C ARG A 566 -0.05 44.44 -1.16
N LEU A 567 1.22 44.57 -1.55
CA LEU A 567 1.60 44.79 -2.94
C LEU A 567 1.12 43.62 -3.82
N LEU A 568 1.35 42.37 -3.39
CA LEU A 568 0.91 41.19 -4.15
C LEU A 568 -0.62 41.10 -4.27
N GLN A 569 -1.37 41.51 -3.25
CA GLN A 569 -2.84 41.61 -3.30
C GLN A 569 -3.35 42.63 -4.34
N GLN A 570 -2.52 43.58 -4.77
CA GLN A 570 -2.86 44.56 -5.82
C GLN A 570 -2.64 44.01 -7.24
N SER A 571 -2.04 42.82 -7.39
CA SER A 571 -1.80 42.23 -8.69
C SER A 571 -3.10 42.03 -9.47
N GLN A 572 -3.05 42.28 -10.78
CA GLN A 572 -4.15 41.96 -11.70
C GLN A 572 -4.05 40.56 -12.30
N ASP A 573 -3.00 39.81 -11.96
CA ASP A 573 -2.81 38.43 -12.42
C ASP A 573 -3.84 37.49 -11.72
N PRO A 574 -4.58 36.66 -12.47
CA PRO A 574 -5.58 35.76 -11.89
C PRO A 574 -5.00 34.76 -10.89
N LEU A 575 -3.79 34.23 -11.14
CA LEU A 575 -3.14 33.29 -10.24
C LEU A 575 -2.69 33.99 -8.96
N LEU A 576 -2.02 35.14 -9.05
CA LEU A 576 -1.58 35.90 -7.87
C LEU A 576 -2.75 36.33 -6.97
N LYS A 577 -3.92 36.64 -7.53
CA LYS A 577 -5.14 36.90 -6.74
C LYS A 577 -5.61 35.68 -5.93
N VAL A 578 -5.45 34.48 -6.47
CA VAL A 578 -5.75 33.22 -5.77
C VAL A 578 -4.69 32.92 -4.71
N LEU A 579 -3.41 33.18 -5.00
CA LEU A 579 -2.32 32.97 -4.05
C LEU A 579 -2.33 33.98 -2.89
N PHE A 580 -2.83 35.19 -3.13
CA PHE A 580 -2.87 36.31 -2.19
C PHE A 580 -4.28 36.95 -2.14
N PRO A 581 -5.26 36.30 -1.51
CA PRO A 581 -6.61 36.84 -1.37
C PRO A 581 -6.61 38.13 -0.53
N ALA A 582 -7.53 39.06 -0.83
CA ALA A 582 -7.66 40.34 -0.14
C ALA A 582 -8.21 40.19 1.30
N ASP A 583 -9.16 39.28 1.49
CA ASP A 583 -9.73 38.89 2.77
C ASP A 583 -9.39 37.42 3.04
N PRO A 584 -8.32 37.12 3.80
CA PRO A 584 -8.04 35.75 4.16
C PRO A 584 -9.11 35.25 5.13
N GLU A 585 -9.90 34.23 4.75
CA GLU A 585 -10.48 33.27 5.72
C GLU A 585 -9.37 32.40 6.36
N GLU A 586 -8.17 32.97 6.58
CA GLU A 586 -7.23 32.38 7.51
C GLU A 586 -7.90 32.55 8.87
N LYS A 587 -8.20 31.44 9.54
CA LYS A 587 -8.32 31.37 10.99
C LYS A 587 -7.07 32.05 11.53
N SER A 588 -7.18 33.36 11.73
CA SER A 588 -6.19 34.13 12.44
C SER A 588 -6.08 33.39 13.75
N GLN A 589 -4.88 32.88 14.04
CA GLN A 589 -4.50 32.75 15.43
C GLN A 589 -4.77 34.13 16.00
N GLU A 590 -5.87 34.25 16.75
CA GLU A 590 -6.29 35.47 17.39
C GLU A 590 -5.08 36.01 18.13
N GLU A 591 -4.58 37.16 17.72
CA GLU A 591 -3.78 38.00 18.59
C GLU A 591 -4.68 38.28 19.81
N PRO A 592 -4.37 37.74 21.00
CA PRO A 592 -5.16 38.07 22.17
C PRO A 592 -4.93 39.55 22.43
N SER A 593 -6.02 40.31 22.42
CA SER A 593 -6.03 41.69 22.87
C SER A 593 -5.49 41.74 24.31
N GLY A 594 -4.28 42.28 24.49
CA GLY A 594 -3.76 42.66 25.80
C GLY A 594 -2.47 41.95 26.22
N GLN A 595 -1.39 42.73 26.30
CA GLN A 595 -0.24 42.52 27.19
C GLN A 595 0.56 41.21 27.03
N SER A 596 1.22 41.04 25.88
CA SER A 596 2.62 40.58 25.76
C SER A 596 2.95 40.67 24.28
N ARG A 597 4.13 41.14 23.87
CA ARG A 597 4.54 41.08 22.45
C ARG A 597 4.45 39.61 22.03
N ALA A 598 3.52 39.26 21.14
CA ALA A 598 3.46 37.92 20.57
C ALA A 598 4.85 37.54 20.04
N PRO A 599 5.37 36.34 20.35
CA PRO A 599 6.71 35.96 19.94
C PRO A 599 6.80 36.01 18.41
N VAL A 600 7.78 36.73 17.89
CA VAL A 600 8.09 36.73 16.45
C VAL A 600 8.27 35.28 15.99
N LEU A 601 7.37 34.80 15.12
CA LEU A 601 7.44 33.47 14.54
C LEU A 601 8.63 33.39 13.58
N THR A 602 9.74 32.80 14.05
CA THR A 602 10.95 32.54 13.27
C THR A 602 10.82 31.30 12.38
N VAL A 603 11.71 31.14 11.38
CA VAL A 603 11.75 29.94 10.52
C VAL A 603 11.88 28.68 11.35
N VAL A 604 12.81 28.65 12.31
CA VAL A 604 13.05 27.50 13.18
C VAL A 604 11.82 27.21 14.05
N SER A 605 11.10 28.23 14.53
CA SER A 605 9.88 28.00 15.31
C SER A 605 8.75 27.37 14.47
N LYS A 606 8.54 27.86 13.24
CA LYS A 606 7.58 27.29 12.29
C LYS A 606 7.97 25.87 11.89
N PHE A 607 9.26 25.66 11.66
CA PHE A 607 9.86 24.36 11.34
C PHE A 607 9.60 23.36 12.46
N LYS A 608 9.91 23.73 13.71
CA LYS A 608 9.68 22.89 14.89
C LYS A 608 8.20 22.52 15.04
N ALA A 609 7.28 23.49 14.94
CA ALA A 609 5.85 23.23 15.04
C ALA A 609 5.33 22.28 13.94
N SER A 610 5.82 22.45 12.70
CA SER A 610 5.47 21.61 11.56
C SER A 610 5.95 20.16 11.75
N LEU A 611 7.16 19.99 12.28
CA LEU A 611 7.72 18.67 12.59
C LEU A 611 7.02 18.00 13.77
N GLU A 612 6.63 18.75 14.80
CA GLU A 612 5.81 18.26 15.91
C GLU A 612 4.45 17.75 15.44
N GLN A 613 3.79 18.45 14.51
CA GLN A 613 2.55 17.97 13.89
C GLN A 613 2.76 16.64 13.15
N LEU A 614 3.84 16.51 12.37
CA LEU A 614 4.16 15.26 11.69
C LEU A 614 4.39 14.11 12.70
N LEU A 615 5.17 14.35 13.76
CA LEU A 615 5.42 13.36 14.80
C LEU A 615 4.14 12.98 15.55
N GLN A 616 3.23 13.93 15.79
CA GLN A 616 1.92 13.65 16.39
C GLN A 616 1.09 12.70 15.51
N VAL A 617 1.12 12.89 14.19
CA VAL A 617 0.48 11.94 13.25
C VAL A 617 1.14 10.56 13.38
N LEU A 618 2.47 10.49 13.37
CA LEU A 618 3.18 9.20 13.49
C LEU A 618 2.86 8.48 14.81
N HIS A 619 2.82 9.19 15.94
CA HIS A 619 2.45 8.64 17.25
C HIS A 619 1.01 8.10 17.30
N SER A 620 0.11 8.61 16.46
CA SER A 620 -1.26 8.12 16.34
C SER A 620 -1.41 6.87 15.44
N THR A 621 -0.30 6.42 14.84
CA THR A 621 -0.24 5.27 13.94
C THR A 621 0.63 4.15 14.52
N THR A 622 0.53 2.95 13.95
CA THR A 622 1.59 1.93 14.08
C THR A 622 2.65 2.18 13.01
N PRO A 623 3.88 2.60 13.36
CA PRO A 623 4.95 2.90 12.41
C PRO A 623 5.67 1.63 11.95
N HIS A 624 6.14 1.63 10.70
CA HIS A 624 6.97 0.59 10.08
C HIS A 624 8.13 1.27 9.35
N TYR A 625 9.31 0.64 9.31
CA TYR A 625 10.52 1.31 8.79
C TYR A 625 11.14 0.56 7.62
N ILE A 626 11.51 1.34 6.59
CA ILE A 626 12.32 0.88 5.46
C ILE A 626 13.56 1.77 5.37
N ARG A 627 14.75 1.17 5.44
CA ARG A 627 16.05 1.84 5.31
C ARG A 627 16.61 1.58 3.92
N CYS A 628 16.60 2.61 3.10
CA CYS A 628 17.19 2.60 1.76
C CYS A 628 18.70 2.91 1.86
N ILE A 629 19.52 2.06 1.24
CA ILE A 629 20.98 2.15 1.25
C ILE A 629 21.48 2.35 -0.19
N LYS A 630 22.37 3.34 -0.36
CA LYS A 630 23.05 3.63 -1.62
C LYS A 630 24.34 2.80 -1.69
N PRO A 631 24.51 1.86 -2.64
CA PRO A 631 25.67 0.98 -2.66
C PRO A 631 26.96 1.66 -3.16
N ASN A 632 26.85 2.75 -3.92
CA ASN A 632 27.97 3.53 -4.42
C ASN A 632 27.51 4.96 -4.77
N SER A 633 28.39 5.95 -4.58
CA SER A 633 28.11 7.35 -4.83
C SER A 633 27.93 7.70 -6.32
N GLN A 634 28.56 6.93 -7.21
CA GLN A 634 28.58 7.11 -8.67
C GLN A 634 27.26 6.72 -9.36
N GLY A 635 26.35 6.04 -8.66
CA GLY A 635 25.07 5.62 -9.24
C GLY A 635 25.17 4.47 -10.25
N GLN A 636 26.20 3.64 -10.14
CA GLN A 636 26.46 2.54 -11.09
C GLN A 636 25.91 1.21 -10.58
N ALA A 637 25.30 0.43 -11.47
CA ALA A 637 24.87 -0.93 -11.14
C ALA A 637 26.08 -1.87 -10.91
N GLN A 638 25.89 -2.92 -10.10
CA GLN A 638 26.91 -3.95 -9.82
C GLN A 638 28.17 -3.44 -9.09
N MET A 639 28.12 -2.24 -8.53
CA MET A 639 29.21 -1.65 -7.75
C MET A 639 28.77 -1.49 -6.30
N PHE A 640 29.62 -1.93 -5.36
CA PHE A 640 29.37 -1.89 -3.92
C PHE A 640 30.61 -1.36 -3.20
N HIS A 641 30.54 -0.15 -2.67
CA HIS A 641 31.60 0.46 -1.89
C HIS A 641 31.38 0.21 -0.40
N GLN A 642 32.20 -0.68 0.17
CA GLN A 642 32.08 -1.13 1.56
C GLN A 642 32.06 0.01 2.57
N GLU A 643 32.97 0.98 2.45
CA GLU A 643 33.08 2.12 3.38
C GLU A 643 31.84 3.01 3.35
N GLU A 644 31.30 3.31 2.16
CA GLU A 644 30.10 4.12 2.00
C GLU A 644 28.86 3.42 2.57
N VAL A 645 28.73 2.11 2.36
CA VAL A 645 27.62 1.33 2.90
C VAL A 645 27.75 1.20 4.42
N LEU A 646 28.96 0.94 4.93
CA LEU A 646 29.22 0.84 6.37
C LEU A 646 28.83 2.13 7.09
N SER A 647 29.26 3.29 6.58
CA SER A 647 28.89 4.60 7.12
C SER A 647 27.37 4.79 7.17
N GLN A 648 26.64 4.37 6.13
CA GLN A 648 25.18 4.43 6.13
C GLN A 648 24.53 3.46 7.13
N LEU A 649 25.08 2.26 7.34
CA LEU A 649 24.56 1.29 8.30
C LEU A 649 24.70 1.81 9.74
N GLU A 650 25.86 2.39 10.05
CA GLU A 650 26.14 3.04 11.33
C GLU A 650 25.22 4.27 11.52
N ALA A 651 25.15 5.14 10.51
CA ALA A 651 24.26 6.29 10.54
C ALA A 651 22.80 5.88 10.71
N CYS A 652 22.31 4.80 10.09
CA CYS A 652 20.92 4.37 10.26
C CYS A 652 20.64 3.70 11.62
N GLY A 653 21.66 3.44 12.45
CA GLY A 653 21.54 2.64 13.68
C GLY A 653 21.09 1.20 13.40
N LEU A 654 21.42 0.66 12.22
CA LEU A 654 20.94 -0.66 11.80
C LEU A 654 21.61 -1.78 12.61
N VAL A 655 22.86 -1.59 13.03
CA VAL A 655 23.63 -2.59 13.78
C VAL A 655 22.99 -2.84 15.14
N GLU A 656 22.70 -1.77 15.88
CA GLU A 656 22.02 -1.83 17.18
C GLU A 656 20.59 -2.39 17.04
N THR A 657 19.89 -2.00 15.98
CA THR A 657 18.54 -2.52 15.67
C THR A 657 18.55 -4.03 15.48
N ILE A 658 19.50 -4.54 14.70
CA ILE A 658 19.65 -5.98 14.44
C ILE A 658 19.96 -6.70 15.76
N HIS A 659 20.86 -6.15 16.58
CA HIS A 659 21.24 -6.77 17.84
C HIS A 659 20.08 -6.86 18.85
N ILE A 660 19.34 -5.77 19.06
CA ILE A 660 18.17 -5.75 19.95
C ILE A 660 17.08 -6.68 19.43
N SER A 661 16.85 -6.69 18.11
CA SER A 661 15.85 -7.57 17.50
C SER A 661 16.23 -9.05 17.56
N ALA A 662 17.52 -9.37 17.45
CA ALA A 662 18.03 -10.75 17.53
C ALA A 662 17.96 -11.30 18.96
N ALA A 663 18.20 -10.45 19.96
CA ALA A 663 18.11 -10.84 21.37
C ALA A 663 16.65 -10.89 21.86
N GLY A 664 15.76 -10.06 21.31
CA GLY A 664 14.39 -9.90 21.78
C GLY A 664 13.39 -10.98 21.35
N PHE A 665 12.16 -10.85 21.86
CA PHE A 665 10.98 -11.63 21.47
C PHE A 665 10.12 -10.84 20.47
N PRO A 666 10.15 -11.17 19.17
CA PRO A 666 9.47 -10.40 18.13
C PRO A 666 7.94 -10.54 18.19
N ILE A 667 7.42 -11.66 18.71
CA ILE A 667 5.97 -11.93 18.74
C ILE A 667 5.44 -11.77 20.16
N ARG A 668 4.41 -10.92 20.28
CA ARG A 668 3.81 -10.52 21.56
C ARG A 668 2.30 -10.56 21.44
N VAL A 669 1.65 -11.43 22.20
CA VAL A 669 0.19 -11.62 22.11
C VAL A 669 -0.41 -11.54 23.50
N SER A 670 -1.44 -10.71 23.71
CA SER A 670 -2.15 -10.66 24.98
C SER A 670 -2.73 -12.04 25.33
N HIS A 671 -2.79 -12.37 26.63
CA HIS A 671 -3.30 -13.66 27.09
C HIS A 671 -4.68 -13.98 26.48
N ARG A 672 -5.58 -12.99 26.47
CA ARG A 672 -6.93 -13.15 25.89
C ARG A 672 -6.91 -13.47 24.38
N ASN A 673 -6.08 -12.76 23.61
CA ASN A 673 -5.99 -13.01 22.16
C ASN A 673 -5.30 -14.33 21.86
N PHE A 674 -4.30 -14.70 22.66
CA PHE A 674 -3.60 -15.97 22.55
C PHE A 674 -4.57 -17.13 22.78
N LEU A 675 -5.33 -17.10 23.89
CA LEU A 675 -6.33 -18.13 24.19
C LEU A 675 -7.40 -18.21 23.09
N LYS A 676 -8.01 -17.08 22.72
CA LYS A 676 -9.03 -17.04 21.65
C LYS A 676 -8.53 -17.66 20.34
N ARG A 677 -7.23 -17.52 20.03
CA ARG A 677 -6.63 -18.01 18.80
C ARG A 677 -6.20 -19.48 18.86
N TYR A 678 -5.65 -19.93 19.98
CA TYR A 678 -4.97 -21.22 20.11
C TYR A 678 -5.67 -22.23 21.03
N GLU A 679 -6.78 -21.88 21.68
CA GLU A 679 -7.57 -22.80 22.52
C GLU A 679 -7.94 -24.10 21.79
N LEU A 680 -8.17 -24.03 20.48
CA LEU A 680 -8.49 -25.19 19.64
C LEU A 680 -7.36 -26.24 19.57
N LEU A 681 -6.11 -25.87 19.88
CA LEU A 681 -4.97 -26.79 19.94
C LEU A 681 -5.11 -27.82 21.07
N ARG A 682 -5.91 -27.52 22.10
CA ARG A 682 -6.21 -28.46 23.19
C ARG A 682 -6.82 -29.78 22.70
N ARG A 683 -7.43 -29.77 21.51
CA ARG A 683 -8.00 -30.96 20.85
C ARG A 683 -6.95 -31.97 20.34
N LEU A 684 -5.68 -31.58 20.27
CA LEU A 684 -4.59 -32.42 19.76
C LEU A 684 -3.93 -33.29 20.84
N ARG A 685 -4.34 -33.19 22.11
CA ARG A 685 -3.74 -33.95 23.21
C ARG A 685 -4.07 -35.45 23.09
N PRO A 686 -3.09 -36.36 23.00
CA PRO A 686 -3.34 -37.78 23.15
C PRO A 686 -3.55 -38.08 24.65
N GLY A 687 -4.76 -38.48 25.05
CA GLY A 687 -4.96 -39.14 26.35
C GLY A 687 -5.81 -38.46 27.43
N ALA A 688 -6.50 -37.34 27.15
CA ALA A 688 -7.53 -36.86 28.09
C ALA A 688 -8.92 -37.33 27.61
N ALA A 689 -9.40 -38.44 28.16
CA ALA A 689 -10.82 -38.74 28.13
C ALA A 689 -11.58 -37.55 28.77
N PRO A 690 -12.73 -37.12 28.22
CA PRO A 690 -13.53 -36.08 28.87
C PRO A 690 -14.01 -36.62 30.22
N SER A 691 -13.50 -36.08 31.32
CA SER A 691 -14.02 -36.36 32.66
C SER A 691 -15.51 -35.97 32.69
N PRO A 692 -16.45 -36.88 33.03
CA PRO A 692 -17.90 -36.58 33.04
C PRO A 692 -18.36 -35.61 34.15
N HIS A 693 -17.43 -35.00 34.89
CA HIS A 693 -17.71 -34.15 36.05
C HIS A 693 -16.91 -32.85 35.98
N GLY A 694 -17.21 -32.02 34.98
CA GLY A 694 -17.06 -30.57 35.10
C GLY A 694 -18.45 -29.97 35.32
N PRO A 695 -18.65 -29.05 36.28
CA PRO A 695 -19.96 -28.42 36.46
C PRO A 695 -20.32 -27.64 35.19
N PRO A 696 -21.63 -27.55 34.84
CA PRO A 696 -22.06 -26.79 33.68
C PRO A 696 -21.70 -25.30 33.85
N PRO A 697 -21.53 -24.54 32.74
CA PRO A 697 -21.32 -23.11 32.82
C PRO A 697 -22.58 -22.49 33.42
N ASP A 698 -22.44 -22.01 34.66
CA ASP A 698 -23.50 -21.33 35.37
C ASP A 698 -23.76 -19.99 34.67
N GLU A 699 -24.88 -19.90 33.94
CA GLU A 699 -25.47 -18.62 33.52
C GLU A 699 -26.07 -17.93 34.76
N GLY A 700 -25.19 -17.48 35.66
CA GLY A 700 -25.58 -16.93 36.95
C GLY A 700 -24.67 -15.78 37.34
N ARG A 701 -25.19 -14.55 37.22
CA ARG A 701 -24.59 -13.31 37.72
C ARG A 701 -24.13 -13.47 39.18
N SER A 702 -22.83 -13.62 39.40
CA SER A 702 -22.18 -13.31 40.68
C SER A 702 -20.76 -12.82 40.38
N GLY A 703 -20.33 -11.75 41.06
CA GLY A 703 -19.17 -10.94 40.67
C GLY A 703 -17.88 -11.74 40.55
N TRP A 704 -17.27 -11.68 39.36
CA TRP A 704 -15.95 -12.23 39.09
C TRP A 704 -14.91 -11.33 39.75
N SER A 705 -14.11 -11.87 40.67
CA SER A 705 -12.98 -11.13 41.23
C SER A 705 -11.80 -11.17 40.24
N PRO A 706 -11.04 -10.08 40.06
CA PRO A 706 -9.93 -10.02 39.09
C PRO A 706 -8.86 -11.11 39.31
N HIS A 707 -8.68 -11.57 40.55
CA HIS A 707 -7.65 -12.56 40.90
C HIS A 707 -8.02 -13.99 40.49
N SER A 708 -9.31 -14.33 40.41
CA SER A 708 -9.79 -15.64 39.94
C SER A 708 -9.62 -15.82 38.43
N GLU A 709 -9.79 -14.73 37.67
CA GLU A 709 -9.71 -14.75 36.21
C GLU A 709 -8.27 -14.99 35.75
N GLN A 710 -7.31 -14.32 36.38
CA GLN A 710 -5.89 -14.38 36.02
C GLN A 710 -5.26 -15.75 36.30
N ALA A 711 -5.61 -16.40 37.42
CA ALA A 711 -5.17 -17.76 37.74
C ALA A 711 -5.71 -18.80 36.73
N THR A 712 -6.97 -18.63 36.30
CA THR A 712 -7.59 -19.53 35.31
C THR A 712 -7.00 -19.34 33.91
N LEU A 713 -6.72 -18.10 33.52
CA LEU A 713 -6.01 -17.74 32.28
C LEU A 713 -4.62 -18.37 32.22
N GLN A 714 -3.88 -18.35 33.32
CA GLN A 714 -2.51 -18.87 33.40
C GLN A 714 -2.47 -20.40 33.29
N ALA A 715 -3.43 -21.10 33.91
CA ALA A 715 -3.58 -22.55 33.76
C ALA A 715 -3.92 -22.96 32.32
N LEU A 716 -4.82 -22.23 31.65
CA LEU A 716 -5.19 -22.46 30.25
C LEU A 716 -4.02 -22.19 29.28
N LEU A 717 -3.21 -21.17 29.58
CA LEU A 717 -2.00 -20.87 28.84
C LEU A 717 -0.98 -21.99 28.95
N GLN A 718 -0.69 -22.46 30.17
CA GLN A 718 0.21 -23.60 30.40
C GLN A 718 -0.26 -24.87 29.68
N ASP A 719 -1.57 -25.14 29.70
CA ASP A 719 -2.19 -26.27 28.99
C ASP A 719 -1.86 -26.25 27.48
N ILE A 720 -1.92 -25.08 26.83
CA ILE A 720 -1.59 -24.93 25.41
C ILE A 720 -0.08 -25.03 25.19
N LEU A 721 0.73 -24.42 26.05
CA LEU A 721 2.19 -24.49 25.93
C LEU A 721 2.72 -25.92 26.10
N HIS A 722 2.09 -26.74 26.94
CA HIS A 722 2.40 -28.16 27.06
C HIS A 722 2.08 -28.99 25.81
N THR A 723 1.33 -28.45 24.83
CA THR A 723 1.14 -29.11 23.52
C THR A 723 2.29 -28.87 22.54
N LEU A 724 3.19 -27.90 22.82
CA LEU A 724 4.31 -27.56 21.94
C LEU A 724 5.27 -28.74 21.70
N PRO A 725 5.70 -29.54 22.70
CA PRO A 725 6.59 -30.68 22.44
C PRO A 725 5.97 -31.73 21.50
N ALA A 726 4.65 -31.98 21.61
CA ALA A 726 3.93 -32.90 20.75
C ALA A 726 3.84 -32.40 19.29
N LEU A 727 3.78 -31.09 19.10
CA LEU A 727 3.79 -30.44 17.78
C LEU A 727 5.20 -30.40 17.14
N ALA A 728 6.26 -30.47 17.94
CA ALA A 728 7.65 -30.38 17.51
C ALA A 728 8.28 -31.71 17.05
N GLN A 729 7.66 -32.86 17.34
CA GLN A 729 8.23 -34.20 17.06
C GLN A 729 9.67 -34.39 17.59
N ALA A 730 10.07 -33.65 18.61
CA ALA A 730 11.41 -33.69 19.19
C ALA A 730 11.45 -34.61 20.43
N PRO A 731 12.58 -35.30 20.71
CA PRO A 731 12.76 -36.05 21.96
C PRO A 731 12.64 -35.11 23.17
N ALA A 732 12.11 -35.64 24.28
CA ALA A 732 11.70 -34.90 25.48
C ALA A 732 12.83 -34.12 26.21
N GLU A 733 14.07 -34.20 25.73
CA GLU A 733 15.25 -33.55 26.31
C GLU A 733 15.75 -32.33 25.51
N ALA A 734 15.08 -31.96 24.40
CA ALA A 734 15.42 -30.74 23.68
C ALA A 734 14.83 -29.49 24.38
N MET A 735 15.71 -28.54 24.69
CA MET A 735 15.50 -27.24 25.35
C MET A 735 14.06 -26.68 25.27
N PRO A 736 13.50 -26.13 26.37
CA PRO A 736 12.21 -25.48 26.33
C PRO A 736 12.20 -24.40 25.25
N ALA A 737 11.27 -24.50 24.30
CA ALA A 737 11.07 -23.46 23.30
C ALA A 737 10.93 -22.11 24.02
N PRO A 738 11.62 -21.04 23.59
CA PRO A 738 11.72 -19.78 24.31
C PRO A 738 10.40 -19.01 24.23
N VAL A 739 9.42 -19.47 25.01
CA VAL A 739 8.15 -18.83 25.25
C VAL A 739 8.16 -18.30 26.67
N HIS A 740 8.03 -17.00 26.79
CA HIS A 740 7.97 -16.32 28.08
C HIS A 740 6.55 -15.82 28.30
N CYS A 741 5.94 -16.26 29.39
CA CYS A 741 4.68 -15.70 29.83
C CYS A 741 4.97 -14.49 30.73
N GLY A 742 4.77 -13.29 30.18
CA GLY A 742 4.74 -12.07 30.96
C GLY A 742 3.44 -11.96 31.77
N ARG A 743 3.32 -10.86 32.52
CA ARG A 743 2.15 -10.55 33.37
C ARG A 743 0.84 -10.47 32.60
N THR A 744 0.84 -9.97 31.36
CA THR A 744 -0.37 -9.78 30.53
C THR A 744 -0.26 -10.35 29.12
N LYS A 745 0.97 -10.65 28.67
CA LYS A 745 1.25 -11.13 27.32
C LYS A 745 2.08 -12.42 27.30
N VAL A 746 1.99 -13.13 26.18
CA VAL A 746 2.87 -14.24 25.83
C VAL A 746 3.87 -13.72 24.80
N PHE A 747 5.15 -13.91 25.09
CA PHE A 747 6.30 -13.55 24.28
C PHE A 747 6.88 -14.82 23.67
N MET A 748 7.10 -14.83 22.37
CA MET A 748 7.60 -16.01 21.68
C MET A 748 8.48 -15.63 20.50
N THR A 749 9.35 -16.55 20.11
CA THR A 749 10.12 -16.49 18.87
C THR A 749 9.28 -16.90 17.66
N ASP A 750 9.73 -16.53 16.45
CA ASP A 750 9.08 -16.95 15.19
C ASP A 750 9.00 -18.47 15.06
N SER A 751 10.04 -19.19 15.49
CA SER A 751 10.04 -20.66 15.49
C SER A 751 8.90 -21.26 16.31
N THR A 752 8.56 -20.65 17.45
CA THR A 752 7.48 -21.13 18.31
C THR A 752 6.11 -20.77 17.74
N LEU A 753 5.94 -19.56 17.20
CA LEU A 753 4.69 -19.17 16.53
C LEU A 753 4.40 -20.06 15.32
N GLU A 754 5.43 -20.38 14.53
CA GLU A 754 5.28 -21.29 13.40
C GLU A 754 4.74 -22.65 13.82
N LEU A 755 5.25 -23.17 14.94
CA LEU A 755 4.82 -24.44 15.50
C LEU A 755 3.33 -24.41 15.91
N LEU A 756 2.92 -23.33 16.59
CA LEU A 756 1.53 -23.09 16.99
C LEU A 756 0.60 -22.94 15.77
N GLU A 757 1.01 -22.18 14.76
CA GLU A 757 0.21 -22.00 13.54
C GLU A 757 0.10 -23.29 12.71
N ARG A 758 1.16 -24.10 12.64
CA ARG A 758 1.10 -25.43 11.99
C ARG A 758 0.09 -26.33 12.70
N GLY A 759 0.16 -26.44 14.03
CA GLY A 759 -0.81 -27.21 14.81
C GLY A 759 -2.24 -26.69 14.61
N ARG A 760 -2.39 -25.36 14.54
CA ARG A 760 -3.70 -24.71 14.39
C ARG A 760 -4.29 -24.98 13.02
N ALA A 761 -3.49 -24.89 11.97
CA ALA A 761 -3.88 -25.20 10.60
C ALA A 761 -4.37 -26.67 10.48
N GLN A 762 -3.68 -27.61 11.13
CA GLN A 762 -4.10 -29.03 11.14
C GLN A 762 -5.50 -29.21 11.76
N VAL A 763 -5.77 -28.62 12.92
CA VAL A 763 -7.08 -28.72 13.58
C VAL A 763 -8.17 -28.04 12.74
N LEU A 764 -7.89 -26.87 12.19
CA LEU A 764 -8.83 -26.14 11.34
C LEU A 764 -9.16 -26.92 10.06
N GLU A 765 -8.18 -27.57 9.45
CA GLU A 765 -8.39 -28.41 8.28
C GLU A 765 -9.29 -29.63 8.59
N GLN A 766 -9.08 -30.29 9.73
CA GLN A 766 -9.94 -31.38 10.19
C GLN A 766 -11.39 -30.92 10.43
N CYS A 767 -11.57 -29.74 11.05
CA CYS A 767 -12.88 -29.13 11.25
C CYS A 767 -13.54 -28.77 9.91
N ALA A 768 -12.79 -28.18 8.99
CA ALA A 768 -13.28 -27.80 7.66
C ALA A 768 -13.74 -29.04 6.87
N ARG A 769 -12.95 -30.12 6.85
CA ARG A 769 -13.34 -31.39 6.21
C ARG A 769 -14.64 -31.96 6.80
N SER A 770 -14.81 -31.86 8.12
CA SER A 770 -16.01 -32.32 8.83
C SER A 770 -17.25 -31.51 8.43
N ILE A 771 -17.14 -30.17 8.42
CA ILE A 771 -18.22 -29.26 8.03
C ILE A 771 -18.57 -29.45 6.55
N GLN A 772 -17.56 -29.49 5.67
CA GLN A 772 -17.75 -29.70 4.23
C GLN A 772 -18.40 -31.06 3.95
N GLY A 773 -17.97 -32.12 4.64
CA GLY A 773 -18.58 -33.45 4.56
C GLY A 773 -20.05 -33.43 5.01
N GLY A 774 -20.35 -32.78 6.12
CA GLY A 774 -21.71 -32.60 6.63
C GLY A 774 -22.61 -31.81 5.66
N TRP A 775 -22.11 -30.70 5.12
CA TRP A 775 -22.82 -29.86 4.16
C TRP A 775 -23.07 -30.59 2.84
N ARG A 776 -22.05 -31.24 2.26
CA ARG A 776 -22.21 -32.04 1.02
C ARG A 776 -23.24 -33.16 1.21
N ARG A 777 -23.23 -33.82 2.37
CA ARG A 777 -24.23 -34.84 2.72
C ARG A 777 -25.63 -34.25 2.84
N HIS A 778 -25.77 -33.09 3.51
CA HIS A 778 -27.05 -32.38 3.61
C HIS A 778 -27.59 -31.99 2.22
N TRP A 779 -26.73 -31.40 1.39
CA TRP A 779 -27.08 -31.00 0.02
C TRP A 779 -27.50 -32.18 -0.84
N GLY A 780 -26.75 -33.29 -0.78
CA GLY A 780 -27.10 -34.54 -1.46
C GLY A 780 -28.47 -35.09 -1.01
N ARG A 781 -28.76 -35.08 0.31
CA ARG A 781 -30.07 -35.48 0.84
C ARG A 781 -31.20 -34.56 0.36
N LYS A 782 -30.96 -33.25 0.29
CA LYS A 782 -31.94 -32.28 -0.23
C LYS A 782 -32.24 -32.52 -1.71
N GLN A 783 -31.20 -32.72 -2.53
CA GLN A 783 -31.35 -32.99 -3.95
C GLN A 783 -32.08 -34.32 -4.21
N GLU A 784 -31.77 -35.36 -3.43
CA GLU A 784 -32.47 -36.66 -3.52
C GLU A 784 -33.96 -36.54 -3.18
N ARG A 785 -34.32 -35.77 -2.13
CA ARG A 785 -35.73 -35.48 -1.81
C ARG A 785 -36.44 -34.78 -2.97
N GLN A 786 -35.80 -33.80 -3.60
CA GLN A 786 -36.35 -33.11 -4.77
C GLN A 786 -36.52 -34.06 -5.97
N ARG A 787 -35.55 -34.95 -6.22
CA ARG A 787 -35.66 -35.97 -7.28
C ARG A 787 -36.82 -36.93 -7.03
N ARG A 788 -36.99 -37.42 -5.80
CA ARG A 788 -38.12 -38.29 -5.42
C ARG A 788 -39.46 -37.60 -5.63
N ALA A 789 -39.59 -36.33 -5.23
CA ALA A 789 -40.80 -35.55 -5.47
C ALA A 789 -41.10 -35.42 -6.98
N ALA A 790 -40.08 -35.13 -7.80
CA ALA A 790 -40.24 -35.05 -9.26
C ALA A 790 -40.70 -36.39 -9.86
N VAL A 791 -40.13 -37.52 -9.43
CA VAL A 791 -40.52 -38.86 -9.89
C VAL A 791 -41.98 -39.16 -9.51
N LEU A 792 -42.42 -38.80 -8.31
CA LEU A 792 -43.82 -38.98 -7.88
C LEU A 792 -44.79 -38.16 -8.74
N ILE A 793 -44.46 -36.90 -9.01
CA ILE A 793 -45.28 -36.03 -9.89
C ILE A 793 -45.33 -36.63 -11.30
N GLN A 794 -44.20 -37.04 -11.87
CA GLN A 794 -44.13 -37.67 -13.18
C GLN A 794 -44.97 -38.95 -13.24
N ALA A 795 -44.92 -39.80 -12.21
CA ALA A 795 -45.72 -41.01 -12.13
C ALA A 795 -47.23 -40.70 -12.08
N ALA A 796 -47.64 -39.71 -11.29
CA ALA A 796 -49.04 -39.28 -11.19
C ALA A 796 -49.56 -38.76 -12.54
N VAL A 797 -48.77 -37.92 -13.24
CA VAL A 797 -49.13 -37.37 -14.56
C VAL A 797 -49.22 -38.47 -15.61
N ARG A 798 -48.25 -39.38 -15.68
CA ARG A 798 -48.30 -40.54 -16.60
C ARG A 798 -49.57 -41.37 -16.36
N SER A 799 -49.87 -41.67 -15.10
CA SER A 799 -51.06 -42.42 -14.70
C SER A 799 -52.36 -41.72 -15.10
N TRP A 800 -52.44 -40.40 -14.93
CA TRP A 800 -53.59 -39.60 -15.36
C TRP A 800 -53.76 -39.59 -16.89
N LEU A 801 -52.67 -39.40 -17.64
CA LEU A 801 -52.70 -39.44 -19.12
C LEU A 801 -53.19 -40.79 -19.64
N THR A 802 -52.69 -41.90 -19.06
CA THR A 802 -53.14 -43.25 -19.41
C THR A 802 -54.63 -43.44 -19.11
N ARG A 803 -55.10 -43.03 -17.92
CA ARG A 803 -56.54 -43.10 -17.58
C ARG A 803 -57.40 -42.30 -18.55
N LYS A 804 -56.98 -41.08 -18.90
CA LYS A 804 -57.68 -40.22 -19.87
C LYS A 804 -57.70 -40.84 -21.27
N HIS A 805 -56.61 -41.49 -21.68
CA HIS A 805 -56.56 -42.21 -22.96
C HIS A 805 -57.52 -43.40 -22.98
N ILE A 806 -57.54 -44.22 -21.92
CA ILE A 806 -58.47 -45.35 -21.79
C ILE A 806 -59.92 -44.88 -21.79
N GLN A 807 -60.25 -43.80 -21.08
CA GLN A 807 -61.60 -43.20 -21.11
C GLN A 807 -62.02 -42.79 -22.53
N ARG A 808 -61.11 -42.19 -23.31
CA ARG A 808 -61.37 -41.86 -24.72
C ARG A 808 -61.61 -43.11 -25.56
N LEU A 809 -60.81 -44.17 -25.36
CA LEU A 809 -61.01 -45.45 -26.05
C LEU A 809 -62.36 -46.09 -25.69
N HIS A 810 -62.76 -46.08 -24.41
CA HIS A 810 -64.06 -46.57 -23.98
C HIS A 810 -65.23 -45.76 -24.56
N ALA A 811 -65.11 -44.43 -24.60
CA ALA A 811 -66.10 -43.57 -25.23
C ALA A 811 -66.22 -43.87 -26.74
N ALA A 812 -65.09 -43.98 -27.44
CA ALA A 812 -65.07 -44.35 -28.86
C ALA A 812 -65.68 -45.75 -29.10
N ALA A 813 -65.33 -46.74 -28.27
CA ALA A 813 -65.90 -48.08 -28.33
C ALA A 813 -67.42 -48.07 -28.09
N THR A 814 -67.91 -47.21 -27.20
CA THR A 814 -69.36 -47.05 -26.94
C THR A 814 -70.08 -46.45 -28.14
N VAL A 815 -69.48 -45.45 -28.80
CA VAL A 815 -70.02 -44.86 -30.05
C VAL A 815 -70.06 -45.90 -31.16
N ILE A 816 -68.97 -46.65 -31.37
CA ILE A 816 -68.90 -47.73 -32.36
C ILE A 816 -69.96 -48.80 -32.06
N LYS A 817 -70.11 -49.20 -30.80
CA LYS A 817 -71.11 -50.19 -30.37
C LYS A 817 -72.53 -49.71 -30.65
N ARG A 818 -72.85 -48.44 -30.38
CA ARG A 818 -74.15 -47.84 -30.70
C ARG A 818 -74.40 -47.78 -32.20
N ALA A 819 -73.44 -47.29 -32.98
CA ALA A 819 -73.55 -47.23 -34.44
C ALA A 819 -73.73 -48.63 -35.06
N TRP A 820 -73.03 -49.64 -34.55
CA TRP A 820 -73.20 -51.03 -34.99
C TRP A 820 -74.56 -51.60 -34.59
N GLN A 821 -75.06 -51.29 -33.39
CA GLN A 821 -76.40 -51.70 -32.96
C GLN A 821 -77.49 -51.05 -33.83
N GLU A 822 -77.39 -49.75 -34.11
CA GLU A 822 -78.30 -49.03 -35.01
C GLU A 822 -78.25 -49.59 -36.44
N TRP A 823 -77.04 -49.84 -36.98
CA TRP A 823 -76.87 -50.48 -38.28
C TRP A 823 -77.49 -51.89 -38.28
N ARG A 824 -77.28 -52.69 -37.24
CA ARG A 824 -77.84 -54.04 -37.12
C ARG A 824 -79.36 -54.01 -37.06
N ILE A 825 -79.96 -53.09 -36.31
CA ILE A 825 -81.41 -52.90 -36.26
C ILE A 825 -81.93 -52.47 -37.65
N ARG A 826 -81.24 -51.56 -38.32
CA ARG A 826 -81.61 -51.10 -39.68
C ARG A 826 -81.51 -52.23 -40.72
N MET A 827 -80.49 -53.08 -40.64
CA MET A 827 -80.35 -54.25 -41.52
C MET A 827 -81.40 -55.33 -41.19
N ALA A 828 -81.71 -55.56 -39.91
CA ALA A 828 -82.78 -56.46 -39.51
C ALA A 828 -84.15 -55.98 -40.00
N PHE A 829 -84.41 -54.66 -39.97
CA PHE A 829 -85.60 -54.05 -40.55
C PHE A 829 -85.66 -54.16 -42.08
N LEU A 830 -84.53 -53.99 -42.78
CA LEU A 830 -84.46 -54.21 -44.23
C LEU A 830 -84.68 -55.69 -44.59
N ALA A 831 -84.09 -56.61 -43.81
CA ALA A 831 -84.28 -58.05 -43.97
C ALA A 831 -85.71 -58.49 -43.67
N SER A 832 -86.38 -57.94 -42.64
CA SER A 832 -87.80 -58.22 -42.39
C SER A 832 -88.69 -57.69 -43.52
N LYS A 833 -88.33 -56.55 -44.12
CA LYS A 833 -89.04 -55.98 -45.27
C LYS A 833 -88.84 -56.79 -46.57
N GLU A 834 -87.75 -57.56 -46.69
CA GLU A 834 -87.55 -58.53 -47.78
C GLU A 834 -88.19 -59.90 -47.50
N LEU A 835 -88.36 -60.28 -46.22
CA LEU A 835 -88.93 -61.56 -45.80
C LEU A 835 -90.46 -61.54 -45.61
N ASP A 836 -91.10 -60.38 -45.43
CA ASP A 836 -92.56 -60.21 -45.43
C ASP A 836 -93.20 -60.35 -46.84
N GLY A 837 -92.40 -60.72 -47.86
CA GLY A 837 -92.85 -61.08 -49.20
C GLY A 837 -92.98 -62.59 -49.45
N VAL A 838 -92.58 -63.48 -48.54
CA VAL A 838 -92.57 -64.94 -48.77
C VAL A 838 -92.95 -65.75 -47.52
N GLU A 839 -94.25 -65.99 -47.39
CA GLU A 839 -94.97 -67.15 -46.85
C GLU A 839 -94.76 -67.74 -45.44
N GLU A 840 -95.90 -67.84 -44.75
CA GLU A 840 -96.26 -68.74 -43.66
C GLU A 840 -96.05 -70.23 -43.99
N GLN A 841 -95.58 -71.03 -43.02
CA GLN A 841 -96.36 -72.10 -42.37
C GLN A 841 -95.49 -73.04 -41.50
N ARG A 842 -95.87 -73.13 -40.21
CA ARG A 842 -96.00 -74.35 -39.35
C ARG A 842 -94.72 -75.17 -39.04
N SER A 843 -94.44 -75.72 -37.84
CA SER A 843 -95.21 -75.98 -36.61
C SER A 843 -94.31 -76.73 -35.58
N SER A 844 -94.61 -76.57 -34.28
CA SER A 844 -94.60 -77.58 -33.16
C SER A 844 -93.26 -78.26 -32.75
N GLN A 845 -92.92 -78.65 -31.51
CA GLN A 845 -93.41 -78.52 -30.11
C GLN A 845 -92.40 -79.31 -29.20
N VAL A 846 -92.52 -79.15 -27.88
CA VAL A 846 -92.13 -80.07 -26.77
C VAL A 846 -90.83 -79.81 -25.97
N THR A 847 -91.00 -80.07 -24.68
CA THR A 847 -90.39 -79.65 -23.41
C THR A 847 -89.53 -80.73 -22.70
N CYS A 848 -88.74 -80.25 -21.72
CA CYS A 848 -88.32 -80.88 -20.44
C CYS A 848 -86.87 -81.37 -20.24
N SER A 849 -86.37 -81.02 -19.05
CA SER A 849 -85.07 -81.18 -18.35
C SER A 849 -85.15 -82.29 -17.25
N PRO A 850 -84.15 -82.57 -16.37
CA PRO A 850 -82.67 -82.46 -16.41
C PRO A 850 -81.90 -83.71 -15.89
N SER A 851 -80.54 -83.65 -15.99
CA SER A 851 -79.52 -84.09 -15.01
C SER A 851 -78.55 -85.26 -15.33
N SER A 852 -77.26 -84.97 -15.01
CA SER A 852 -76.08 -85.82 -14.76
C SER A 852 -75.16 -86.26 -15.93
N SER A 853 -73.86 -85.98 -15.73
CA SER A 853 -72.61 -86.13 -16.50
C SER A 853 -72.17 -87.60 -16.77
N PRO A 854 -71.25 -87.96 -17.71
CA PRO A 854 -69.90 -87.37 -17.95
C PRO A 854 -69.36 -87.29 -19.42
N LEU A 855 -68.18 -86.66 -19.58
CA LEU A 855 -67.31 -86.48 -20.78
C LEU A 855 -67.06 -87.78 -21.62
N PRO A 856 -66.58 -87.76 -22.90
CA PRO A 856 -65.63 -86.79 -23.50
C PRO A 856 -65.78 -86.42 -25.02
N GLN A 857 -64.99 -85.40 -25.42
CA GLN A 857 -64.37 -85.16 -26.74
C GLN A 857 -65.15 -85.44 -28.03
N ALA A 858 -65.52 -84.36 -28.73
CA ALA A 858 -64.89 -83.93 -30.00
C ALA A 858 -65.85 -83.08 -30.85
N GLN A 859 -65.26 -82.13 -31.58
CA GLN A 859 -65.83 -81.35 -32.69
C GLN A 859 -66.72 -80.16 -32.32
N THR A 860 -66.08 -78.99 -32.22
CA THR A 860 -66.55 -77.77 -32.91
C THR A 860 -65.34 -76.92 -33.30
N ARG A 861 -64.68 -77.33 -34.40
CA ARG A 861 -64.02 -76.38 -35.31
C ARG A 861 -65.14 -75.59 -35.99
N LEU A 862 -65.44 -74.39 -35.50
CA LEU A 862 -65.88 -73.22 -36.29
C LEU A 862 -66.34 -72.00 -35.45
N LEU A 863 -65.94 -71.88 -34.18
CA LEU A 863 -66.14 -70.64 -33.41
C LEU A 863 -64.89 -70.20 -32.63
N GLY A 864 -63.71 -70.43 -33.21
CA GLY A 864 -62.40 -70.13 -32.63
C GLY A 864 -61.58 -69.10 -33.41
N ALA A 865 -62.21 -68.28 -34.26
CA ALA A 865 -61.50 -67.41 -35.21
C ALA A 865 -61.77 -65.90 -35.05
N VAL A 866 -62.54 -65.43 -34.05
CA VAL A 866 -62.88 -63.99 -33.94
C VAL A 866 -62.56 -63.35 -32.58
N THR A 867 -62.01 -64.06 -31.60
CA THR A 867 -61.71 -63.47 -30.27
C THR A 867 -60.30 -63.72 -29.73
N ARG A 868 -59.30 -63.86 -30.60
CA ARG A 868 -57.87 -63.87 -30.20
C ARG A 868 -56.94 -63.14 -31.16
N PHE A 869 -57.23 -61.88 -31.49
CA PHE A 869 -56.22 -60.95 -32.04
C PHE A 869 -56.49 -59.51 -31.62
N TRP A 870 -56.31 -59.22 -30.33
CA TRP A 870 -56.16 -57.86 -29.81
C TRP A 870 -55.42 -58.01 -28.46
N PRO A 871 -54.09 -57.81 -28.34
CA PRO A 871 -53.28 -56.79 -29.03
C PRO A 871 -51.87 -57.28 -29.46
N LEU A 872 -51.62 -57.38 -30.76
CA LEU A 872 -50.27 -57.44 -31.35
C LEU A 872 -50.05 -56.30 -32.36
N GLY A 873 -50.78 -55.19 -32.20
CA GLY A 873 -50.79 -54.04 -33.10
C GLY A 873 -50.14 -52.77 -32.55
N LEU A 874 -49.37 -52.83 -31.44
CA LEU A 874 -48.82 -51.62 -30.79
C LEU A 874 -47.34 -51.74 -30.38
N VAL A 875 -46.61 -52.69 -30.97
CA VAL A 875 -45.16 -52.85 -30.74
C VAL A 875 -44.33 -52.72 -32.03
N LEU A 876 -44.94 -52.54 -33.21
CA LEU A 876 -44.22 -52.46 -34.50
C LEU A 876 -44.55 -51.20 -35.32
N ALA A 877 -44.70 -50.05 -34.69
CA ALA A 877 -44.74 -48.75 -35.39
C ALA A 877 -44.10 -47.66 -34.53
N ASN A 878 -42.77 -47.71 -34.42
CA ASN A 878 -41.85 -46.56 -34.36
C ASN A 878 -40.44 -47.06 -34.02
N ALA A 879 -39.84 -47.80 -34.97
CA ALA A 879 -38.40 -47.91 -35.08
C ALA A 879 -37.93 -46.75 -35.96
N ALA A 880 -37.23 -45.77 -35.37
CA ALA A 880 -36.41 -44.87 -36.15
C ALA A 880 -35.16 -45.64 -36.61
N VAL A 881 -34.92 -45.68 -37.92
CA VAL A 881 -33.72 -46.27 -38.51
C VAL A 881 -32.58 -45.26 -38.41
N GLY A 882 -31.47 -45.70 -37.80
CA GLY A 882 -30.19 -45.01 -37.76
C GLY A 882 -29.22 -45.65 -36.76
N ALA A 883 -28.38 -46.58 -37.25
CA ALA A 883 -27.31 -47.29 -36.55
C ALA A 883 -26.22 -46.32 -36.00
N HIS A 884 -25.34 -46.60 -35.03
CA HIS A 884 -24.77 -47.77 -34.33
C HIS A 884 -24.72 -47.40 -32.82
N GLY A 885 -24.80 -48.27 -31.81
CA GLY A 885 -23.99 -49.45 -31.54
C GLY A 885 -23.68 -49.50 -30.02
N PHE A 886 -24.22 -50.51 -29.34
CA PHE A 886 -23.69 -51.15 -28.12
C PHE A 886 -23.26 -50.29 -26.90
N ARG A 887 -24.17 -50.10 -25.94
CA ARG A 887 -24.03 -50.62 -24.56
C ARG A 887 -25.37 -50.60 -23.80
N ARG A 888 -26.28 -51.46 -24.25
CA ARG A 888 -27.33 -52.08 -23.43
C ARG A 888 -26.82 -53.45 -22.99
N LYS A 889 -26.27 -53.57 -21.78
CA LYS A 889 -26.25 -54.82 -20.98
C LYS A 889 -25.89 -54.44 -19.54
N LEU A 890 -26.87 -53.91 -18.79
CA LEU A 890 -26.82 -53.89 -17.31
C LEU A 890 -28.15 -53.51 -16.64
N VAL A 891 -29.31 -53.95 -17.12
CA VAL A 891 -30.56 -53.92 -16.30
C VAL A 891 -31.52 -55.06 -16.69
N VAL A 892 -31.05 -56.31 -16.64
CA VAL A 892 -31.94 -57.50 -16.71
C VAL A 892 -31.70 -58.46 -15.53
N PHE A 893 -30.83 -58.11 -14.57
CA PHE A 893 -30.50 -58.99 -13.43
C PHE A 893 -30.73 -58.31 -12.06
N ALA A 894 -31.83 -57.57 -11.89
CA ALA A 894 -32.19 -56.93 -10.61
C ALA A 894 -33.56 -57.36 -10.04
N CYS A 895 -34.12 -58.48 -10.51
CA CYS A 895 -35.30 -59.08 -9.89
C CYS A 895 -35.03 -60.56 -9.64
N LEU A 896 -34.51 -60.91 -8.46
CA LEU A 896 -34.84 -62.10 -7.66
C LEU A 896 -33.84 -62.25 -6.47
N PRO A 897 -34.31 -62.57 -5.24
CA PRO A 897 -33.48 -62.60 -4.03
C PRO A 897 -32.84 -63.98 -3.70
N LEU A 898 -31.55 -63.94 -3.29
CA LEU A 898 -30.77 -64.77 -2.31
C LEU A 898 -30.59 -66.30 -2.53
N PRO A 899 -29.55 -67.02 -1.98
CA PRO A 899 -28.36 -66.63 -1.17
C PRO A 899 -26.98 -67.29 -1.54
N VAL A 900 -25.90 -66.82 -0.86
CA VAL A 900 -24.55 -67.40 -0.53
C VAL A 900 -23.71 -68.22 -1.55
N GLY A 901 -22.44 -67.83 -1.71
CA GLY A 901 -21.32 -68.71 -2.08
C GLY A 901 -20.17 -68.03 -2.87
N SER A 902 -19.04 -67.75 -2.21
CA SER A 902 -17.73 -67.43 -2.83
C SER A 902 -16.93 -68.72 -3.11
N PRO A 903 -15.70 -68.70 -3.69
CA PRO A 903 -15.05 -67.78 -4.65
C PRO A 903 -14.38 -68.54 -5.84
N SER A 904 -13.93 -67.86 -6.90
CA SER A 904 -12.61 -68.11 -7.55
C SER A 904 -12.39 -67.31 -8.85
N SER A 905 -11.28 -66.57 -8.90
CA SER A 905 -10.29 -66.38 -10.00
C SER A 905 -10.72 -66.29 -11.48
N TYR A 906 -10.22 -65.23 -12.15
CA TYR A 906 -9.34 -65.22 -13.36
C TYR A 906 -9.54 -63.88 -14.12
N THR A 907 -8.61 -62.91 -14.11
CA THR A 907 -7.35 -62.70 -14.86
C THR A 907 -7.52 -62.14 -16.30
N VAL A 908 -7.26 -60.82 -16.41
CA VAL A 908 -6.48 -59.99 -17.38
C VAL A 908 -6.32 -60.41 -18.87
N GLN A 909 -6.34 -59.38 -19.74
CA GLN A 909 -5.47 -59.07 -20.92
C GLN A 909 -6.28 -58.75 -22.21
N THR A 910 -5.95 -57.82 -23.14
CA THR A 910 -4.90 -56.78 -23.36
C THR A 910 -5.25 -56.01 -24.66
N ALA A 911 -4.83 -54.73 -24.76
CA ALA A 911 -4.33 -53.98 -25.94
C ALA A 911 -5.24 -53.84 -27.21
N GLN A 912 -5.14 -52.84 -28.12
CA GLN A 912 -4.05 -51.97 -28.54
C GLN A 912 -4.57 -50.78 -29.42
N GLU A 913 -3.95 -49.61 -29.27
CA GLU A 913 -3.65 -48.46 -30.18
C GLU A 913 -4.45 -48.13 -31.47
N GLN A 914 -4.76 -46.84 -31.72
CA GLN A 914 -4.05 -45.93 -32.67
C GLN A 914 -4.84 -44.63 -33.04
N ALA A 915 -4.13 -43.51 -32.95
CA ALA A 915 -4.10 -42.25 -33.73
C ALA A 915 -5.34 -41.63 -34.45
N GLY A 916 -5.55 -40.32 -34.15
CA GLY A 916 -5.53 -39.21 -35.13
C GLY A 916 -6.82 -38.81 -35.89
N VAL A 917 -7.10 -37.49 -35.96
CA VAL A 917 -7.39 -36.70 -37.19
C VAL A 917 -7.98 -35.32 -36.85
N THR A 918 -7.46 -34.31 -37.55
CA THR A 918 -7.89 -32.91 -37.66
C THR A 918 -8.91 -32.68 -38.79
N SER A 919 -9.88 -31.77 -38.53
CA SER A 919 -10.41 -30.71 -39.43
C SER A 919 -11.56 -30.95 -40.45
N ILE A 920 -12.30 -29.83 -40.62
CA ILE A 920 -13.10 -29.30 -41.76
C ILE A 920 -14.65 -29.39 -41.71
N ARG A 921 -15.22 -28.17 -41.56
CA ARG A 921 -16.54 -27.58 -41.89
C ARG A 921 -17.68 -28.45 -42.46
N ALA A 922 -18.89 -28.16 -41.93
CA ALA A 922 -20.08 -27.87 -42.75
C ALA A 922 -21.00 -26.84 -42.06
N LEU A 923 -21.45 -25.82 -42.80
CA LEU A 923 -22.48 -24.83 -42.44
C LEU A 923 -23.88 -25.43 -42.61
N PRO A 924 -24.88 -25.00 -41.81
CA PRO A 924 -26.27 -25.00 -42.27
C PRO A 924 -26.82 -23.57 -42.40
N GLN A 925 -27.52 -23.38 -43.51
CA GLN A 925 -28.36 -22.25 -43.88
C GLN A 925 -29.63 -22.19 -43.02
N GLY A 926 -30.13 -20.99 -42.74
CA GLY A 926 -31.53 -20.77 -42.34
C GLY A 926 -31.71 -19.96 -41.05
N SER A 927 -32.60 -18.97 -41.10
CA SER A 927 -32.92 -18.06 -40.00
C SER A 927 -33.95 -18.68 -39.05
N ILE A 928 -33.58 -18.86 -37.77
CA ILE A 928 -34.50 -19.27 -36.71
C ILE A 928 -34.70 -18.10 -35.74
N LYS A 929 -35.91 -17.54 -35.77
CA LYS A 929 -36.40 -16.54 -34.82
C LYS A 929 -36.59 -17.17 -33.44
N PHE A 930 -35.89 -16.69 -32.42
CA PHE A 930 -36.16 -17.05 -31.03
C PHE A 930 -37.27 -16.17 -30.45
N HIS A 931 -38.44 -16.76 -30.19
CA HIS A 931 -39.45 -16.19 -29.32
C HIS A 931 -39.25 -16.70 -27.88
N CYS A 932 -38.67 -15.87 -27.01
CA CYS A 932 -38.66 -16.14 -25.57
C CYS A 932 -40.02 -15.74 -24.97
N ARG A 933 -40.87 -16.74 -24.65
CA ARG A 933 -42.01 -16.53 -23.74
C ARG A 933 -41.55 -16.72 -22.29
N LYS A 934 -41.84 -15.73 -21.46
CA LYS A 934 -41.56 -15.64 -20.02
C LYS A 934 -42.24 -16.79 -19.25
N SER A 935 -41.50 -17.36 -18.30
CA SER A 935 -42.02 -18.25 -17.25
C SER A 935 -42.77 -17.42 -16.18
N PRO A 936 -43.92 -17.89 -15.64
CA PRO A 936 -44.68 -17.16 -14.63
C PRO A 936 -44.44 -17.76 -13.23
N LEU A 937 -43.58 -17.14 -12.43
CA LEU A 937 -43.68 -17.28 -10.97
C LEU A 937 -43.42 -15.92 -10.32
N ARG A 938 -44.45 -15.47 -9.60
CA ARG A 938 -44.53 -14.26 -8.78
C ARG A 938 -44.08 -14.56 -7.35
N TYR A 939 -43.57 -13.51 -6.71
CA TYR A 939 -43.45 -13.20 -5.27
C TYR A 939 -42.10 -13.40 -4.55
N ALA A 940 -41.86 -12.42 -3.67
CA ALA A 940 -40.69 -12.07 -2.86
C ALA A 940 -39.57 -11.38 -3.67
N ASP A 941 -39.24 -10.09 -3.51
CA ASP A 941 -39.31 -9.23 -2.33
C ASP A 941 -39.58 -7.76 -2.69
N ILE A 942 -40.25 -7.08 -1.76
CA ILE A 942 -40.60 -5.66 -1.77
C ILE A 942 -39.56 -4.94 -0.90
N CYS A 943 -38.92 -3.90 -1.44
CA CYS A 943 -38.49 -2.74 -0.65
C CYS A 943 -38.51 -1.47 -1.52
N PRO A 944 -38.68 -0.29 -0.89
CA PRO A 944 -39.36 0.85 -1.46
C PRO A 944 -38.44 1.77 -2.27
N GLU A 945 -39.06 2.57 -3.14
CA GLU A 945 -38.43 3.66 -3.91
C GLU A 945 -37.72 4.70 -3.04
N PRO A 946 -36.91 5.56 -3.67
CA PRO A 946 -37.39 6.93 -3.82
C PRO A 946 -37.44 7.43 -5.28
N SER A 947 -38.33 8.40 -5.44
CA SER A 947 -38.82 9.08 -6.62
C SER A 947 -37.75 9.80 -7.48
N PRO A 948 -38.10 10.09 -8.76
CA PRO A 948 -37.22 10.69 -9.76
C PRO A 948 -37.36 12.22 -9.85
N ASN A 949 -36.49 12.82 -10.68
CA ASN A 949 -36.43 14.20 -11.22
C ASN A 949 -35.10 14.87 -10.76
N SER A 950 -34.26 15.46 -11.61
CA SER A 950 -34.43 15.96 -12.97
C SER A 950 -33.01 16.10 -13.57
N VAL A 951 -32.77 15.67 -14.80
CA VAL A 951 -32.72 16.52 -16.01
C VAL A 951 -31.28 16.84 -16.45
N THR A 952 -30.98 16.34 -17.65
CA THR A 952 -30.17 16.89 -18.77
C THR A 952 -28.82 17.56 -18.43
N GLY A 953 -27.69 17.20 -19.02
CA GLY A 953 -27.43 16.66 -20.35
C GLY A 953 -26.34 17.54 -20.99
N PHE A 954 -25.40 16.97 -21.75
CA PHE A 954 -24.80 17.60 -22.93
C PHE A 954 -23.85 16.62 -23.65
N ASN A 955 -24.13 16.41 -24.93
CA ASN A 955 -23.21 16.08 -26.03
C ASN A 955 -22.43 14.75 -26.02
N GLN A 956 -23.10 13.76 -26.62
CA GLN A 956 -22.76 13.25 -27.94
C GLN A 956 -21.67 14.06 -28.70
N ILE A 957 -20.46 13.52 -28.82
CA ILE A 957 -19.49 13.71 -29.91
C ILE A 957 -18.45 12.58 -29.77
N LEU A 958 -18.04 11.99 -30.89
CA LEU A 958 -17.03 10.91 -31.07
C LEU A 958 -17.51 9.46 -31.02
N LEU A 959 -18.41 9.09 -31.94
CA LEU A 959 -18.32 7.77 -32.57
C LEU A 959 -18.74 7.89 -34.04
N GLU A 960 -17.77 8.04 -34.93
CA GLU A 960 -17.74 7.62 -36.34
C GLU A 960 -16.30 7.99 -36.82
N ARG A 961 -15.52 7.21 -37.56
CA ARG A 961 -15.74 6.09 -38.48
C ARG A 961 -14.35 5.55 -38.83
N HIS A 962 -14.23 4.26 -39.12
CA HIS A 962 -13.51 3.80 -40.31
C HIS A 962 -13.86 2.34 -40.62
N ARG A 963 -14.66 2.13 -41.66
CA ARG A 963 -14.56 0.94 -42.52
C ARG A 963 -14.63 1.38 -43.97
N LEU A 964 -13.57 0.98 -44.68
CA LEU A 964 -13.34 1.08 -46.11
C LEU A 964 -14.27 0.17 -46.91
N GLY A 965 -14.49 0.55 -48.18
CA GLY A 965 -14.75 -0.41 -49.26
C GLY A 965 -15.43 0.18 -50.50
N HIS A 966 -14.65 0.32 -51.58
CA HIS A 966 -14.98 0.20 -53.03
C HIS A 966 -16.24 0.96 -53.54
N VAL A 967 -16.13 1.88 -54.50
CA VAL A 967 -15.54 1.82 -55.86
C VAL A 967 -15.01 3.18 -56.25
#